data_AF-A0A2M7JZJ4-F1
#
_entry.id   AF-A0A2M7JZJ4-F1
#
_cell.length_a   1.000
_cell.length_b   1.000
_cell.length_c   1.000
_cell.angle_alpha   90.00
_cell.angle_beta   90.00
_cell.angle_gamma   90.00
#
_symmetry.space_group_name_H-M   'P 1'
#
loop_
_entity.id
_entity.type
_entity.pdbx_description
1 polymer ?
#
loop_
_entity_poly.entity_id
_entity_poly.type
_entity_poly.pdbx_seq_one_letter_code
_entity_poly.pdbx_strand_id
1 'polypeptide(L)'
;MTKEEKFYRALADIFVGVPVEGESGYIKLMKIKSRYYQNGVFPRLQKDIEEALKPFPEFKDELFDKLYTFFSRYFSESGSIYFNYTPIHQNIYEKVYTDDRDVILFWKTHMLYYVKTDRLFRNLETEIDGFKFSFDVSTIEHKKANEKRDIIYDFKGKKDDGTLICSVHYTEKGRKTRAEDILKTLSKQGVKINEDILERAFRVFEKQSQVDYFINKNAGEFLKEQFNIWLYQYVFSGESEWTENRIKQLQTLKDFAYKVIDFISQFEDELVRIWNKPKFVLNSNYVITLDRIADKNIELLAKVISHPGFNDQITEWKQLGIVNDDFTPSAILSPSPIILNPSPAILNPAPVILSGSEESSTLNPKYSHLPIDTKHFKDLELKIIGLFDDLDNALDGWLIKSENYQALNTILPKFKEKVQTIYIDPPFNKEQDADYFYSVKYKNSSWITLLENRLPLAKDILKDTGSIFVRCDYNGNMYVRMLMNEIFGEENFRNEMILKRSGIPQSFMYLRFNPSTDTLFLYAKSGSSHIIPITTPRDRSKLTWIPMHIHKENRYRNEIAINGEKFVAPKSRHFPSQELVDKLLKENRIKIAEKEYVDVYGNKQTKIPYYLPKEFDIVDSDWTNVPSYSQTQGFPTENSEILLKRVIESTSNKGDLVMDYFLGSGTTTAVAHKLGRKWLGVEMGEHFSTVVLPRMKKVLAGEKSGISKEVKQQGGGFFKYYELEQYEDTLRKVKYEDSDLFENPYEDPYHQYVFMRDLKMLEAMEIDYESNKVKVDLSKFYPDPSLPLRTSIDIPETLSNLLGRRIKRITADEVEFENGEKINIKDLDYKLIKPLIWW
;
A
#
# COMPACT_ATOMS: atom_id res chain seq x y z
N MET A 1 -17.07 31.89 -29.58
CA MET A 1 -17.66 30.55 -29.50
C MET A 1 -19.11 30.63 -29.05
N THR A 2 -20.01 29.99 -29.78
CA THR A 2 -21.42 29.80 -29.39
C THR A 2 -21.51 28.90 -28.16
N LYS A 3 -22.67 28.84 -27.49
CA LYS A 3 -22.87 27.96 -26.31
C LYS A 3 -22.82 26.47 -26.70
N GLU A 4 -23.36 26.15 -27.88
CA GLU A 4 -23.25 24.85 -28.52
C GLU A 4 -21.78 24.44 -28.74
N GLU A 5 -20.97 25.34 -29.33
CA GLU A 5 -19.53 25.10 -29.51
C GLU A 5 -18.81 24.92 -28.17
N LYS A 6 -19.19 25.67 -27.12
CA LYS A 6 -18.60 25.53 -25.78
C LYS A 6 -18.94 24.18 -25.15
N PHE A 7 -20.19 23.71 -25.27
CA PHE A 7 -20.61 22.40 -24.78
C PHE A 7 -19.86 21.27 -25.47
N TYR A 8 -19.86 21.25 -26.80
CA TYR A 8 -19.18 20.20 -27.55
C TYR A 8 -17.67 20.24 -27.38
N ARG A 9 -17.08 21.43 -27.24
CA ARG A 9 -15.65 21.55 -26.89
C ARG A 9 -15.36 21.00 -25.51
N ALA A 10 -16.18 21.31 -24.50
CA ALA A 10 -16.00 20.75 -23.16
C ALA A 10 -16.08 19.21 -23.16
N LEU A 11 -17.05 18.64 -23.88
CA LEU A 11 -17.12 17.19 -24.07
C LEU A 11 -15.90 16.65 -24.85
N ALA A 12 -15.48 17.31 -25.92
CA ALA A 12 -14.29 16.91 -26.66
C ALA A 12 -13.02 16.99 -25.80
N ASP A 13 -12.87 18.01 -24.96
CA ASP A 13 -11.74 18.14 -24.04
C ASP A 13 -11.72 16.98 -23.01
N ILE A 14 -12.88 16.44 -22.63
CA ILE A 14 -13.02 15.27 -21.72
C ILE A 14 -12.66 13.94 -22.39
N PHE A 15 -13.07 13.75 -23.65
CA PHE A 15 -12.95 12.47 -24.36
C PHE A 15 -11.73 12.37 -25.27
N VAL A 16 -11.33 13.47 -25.91
CA VAL A 16 -10.29 13.55 -26.95
C VAL A 16 -8.99 14.11 -26.37
N GLY A 17 -9.08 15.17 -25.56
CA GLY A 17 -7.90 15.88 -25.05
C GLY A 17 -6.96 16.39 -26.17
N VAL A 18 -5.70 16.63 -25.83
CA VAL A 18 -4.64 16.92 -26.84
C VAL A 18 -4.25 15.60 -27.51
N PRO A 19 -4.11 15.51 -28.85
CA PRO A 19 -3.63 14.31 -29.53
C PRO A 19 -2.26 13.89 -28.97
N VAL A 20 -2.17 12.68 -28.42
CA VAL A 20 -0.93 12.18 -27.80
C VAL A 20 -0.35 11.06 -28.66
N GLU A 21 0.88 11.25 -29.13
CA GLU A 21 1.68 10.20 -29.78
C GLU A 21 2.46 9.41 -28.71
N GLY A 22 2.38 8.07 -28.77
CA GLY A 22 3.04 7.18 -27.82
C GLY A 22 2.36 5.81 -27.65
N GLU A 23 3.03 4.92 -26.92
CA GLU A 23 2.65 3.50 -26.70
C GLU A 23 2.31 3.16 -25.23
N SER A 24 2.12 4.14 -24.34
CA SER A 24 1.70 3.85 -22.95
C SER A 24 0.26 3.33 -22.88
N GLY A 25 -0.07 2.59 -21.81
CA GLY A 25 -1.40 2.02 -21.62
C GLY A 25 -2.48 3.08 -21.50
N TYR A 26 -2.20 4.14 -20.73
CA TYR A 26 -3.05 5.32 -20.66
C TYR A 26 -3.25 5.99 -22.03
N ILE A 27 -2.21 6.13 -22.86
CA ILE A 27 -2.33 6.70 -24.21
C ILE A 27 -3.22 5.82 -25.11
N LYS A 28 -3.08 4.49 -25.05
CA LYS A 28 -3.96 3.57 -25.79
C LYS A 28 -5.41 3.74 -25.36
N LEU A 29 -5.67 3.77 -24.05
CA LEU A 29 -7.00 4.02 -23.50
C LEU A 29 -7.57 5.38 -23.98
N MET A 30 -6.78 6.45 -23.95
CA MET A 30 -7.21 7.77 -24.42
C MET A 30 -7.49 7.81 -25.92
N LYS A 31 -6.71 7.09 -26.74
CA LYS A 31 -6.98 6.92 -28.17
C LYS A 31 -8.33 6.22 -28.41
N ILE A 32 -8.62 5.18 -27.64
CA ILE A 32 -9.90 4.47 -27.68
C ILE A 32 -11.04 5.38 -27.23
N LYS A 33 -10.89 6.06 -26.08
CA LYS A 33 -11.86 7.03 -25.55
C LYS A 33 -12.22 8.11 -26.57
N SER A 34 -11.19 8.68 -27.19
CA SER A 34 -11.33 9.68 -28.25
C SER A 34 -12.11 9.13 -29.44
N ARG A 35 -11.74 7.95 -29.94
CA ARG A 35 -12.38 7.32 -31.10
C ARG A 35 -13.85 6.99 -30.86
N TYR A 36 -14.18 6.33 -29.76
CA TYR A 36 -15.56 5.93 -29.43
C TYR A 36 -16.48 7.14 -29.33
N TYR A 37 -15.98 8.24 -28.74
CA TYR A 37 -16.69 9.50 -28.73
C TYR A 37 -16.83 10.11 -30.13
N GLN A 38 -15.74 10.30 -30.87
CA GLN A 38 -15.74 10.99 -32.18
C GLN A 38 -16.55 10.25 -33.25
N ASN A 39 -16.43 8.93 -33.33
CA ASN A 39 -16.98 8.14 -34.44
C ASN A 39 -18.34 7.50 -34.10
N GLY A 40 -18.66 7.36 -32.81
CA GLY A 40 -19.86 6.65 -32.34
C GLY A 40 -20.89 7.58 -31.73
N VAL A 41 -20.59 8.07 -30.53
CA VAL A 41 -21.57 8.77 -29.68
C VAL A 41 -21.81 10.20 -30.11
N PHE A 42 -20.77 10.94 -30.50
CA PHE A 42 -20.90 12.35 -30.84
C PHE A 42 -21.83 12.61 -32.04
N PRO A 43 -21.72 11.91 -33.19
CA PRO A 43 -22.63 12.13 -34.32
C PRO A 43 -24.08 11.78 -34.00
N ARG A 44 -24.30 10.74 -33.18
CA ARG A 44 -25.65 10.34 -32.73
C ARG A 44 -26.25 11.35 -31.76
N LEU A 45 -25.44 11.87 -30.83
CA LEU A 45 -25.88 12.87 -29.86
C LEU A 45 -26.32 14.17 -30.55
N GLN A 46 -25.57 14.61 -31.56
CA GLN A 46 -25.96 15.76 -32.38
C GLN A 46 -27.31 15.54 -33.05
N LYS A 47 -27.49 14.39 -33.70
CA LYS A 47 -28.75 14.05 -34.38
C LYS A 47 -29.94 13.97 -33.41
N ASP A 48 -29.77 13.28 -32.29
CA ASP A 48 -30.83 13.13 -31.29
C ASP A 48 -31.25 14.48 -30.71
N ILE A 49 -30.29 15.37 -30.39
CA ILE A 49 -30.56 16.72 -29.89
C ILE A 49 -31.30 17.55 -30.95
N GLU A 50 -30.87 17.52 -32.20
CA GLU A 50 -31.54 18.21 -33.31
C GLU A 50 -32.99 17.74 -33.50
N GLU A 51 -33.25 16.44 -33.41
CA GLU A 51 -34.60 15.89 -33.53
C GLU A 51 -35.49 16.27 -32.34
N ALA A 52 -34.96 16.19 -31.11
CA ALA A 52 -35.69 16.50 -29.89
C ALA A 52 -36.01 17.99 -29.74
N LEU A 53 -35.21 18.89 -30.34
CA LEU A 53 -35.43 20.35 -30.29
C LEU A 53 -36.46 20.85 -31.31
N LYS A 54 -36.88 20.04 -32.31
CA LYS A 54 -37.88 20.45 -33.32
C LYS A 54 -39.17 21.04 -32.73
N PRO A 55 -39.74 20.52 -31.62
CA PRO A 55 -40.96 21.07 -31.02
C PRO A 55 -40.77 22.38 -30.23
N PHE A 56 -39.53 22.74 -29.86
CA PHE A 56 -39.19 23.92 -29.04
C PHE A 56 -37.81 24.49 -29.42
N PRO A 57 -37.64 25.04 -30.64
CA PRO A 57 -36.35 25.50 -31.14
C PRO A 57 -35.72 26.62 -30.29
N GLU A 58 -36.53 27.42 -29.61
CA GLU A 58 -36.10 28.48 -28.69
C GLU A 58 -35.33 27.96 -27.47
N PHE A 59 -35.51 26.68 -27.10
CA PHE A 59 -34.83 26.06 -25.97
C PHE A 59 -33.38 25.66 -26.29
N LYS A 60 -32.96 25.70 -27.57
CA LYS A 60 -31.63 25.24 -28.01
C LYS A 60 -30.49 25.88 -27.22
N ASP A 61 -30.49 27.22 -27.12
CA ASP A 61 -29.42 27.94 -26.44
C ASP A 61 -29.38 27.67 -24.93
N GLU A 62 -30.56 27.47 -24.32
CA GLU A 62 -30.70 27.14 -22.91
C GLU A 62 -30.22 25.71 -22.62
N LEU A 63 -30.63 24.73 -23.44
CA LEU A 63 -30.19 23.33 -23.34
C LEU A 63 -28.66 23.25 -23.30
N PHE A 64 -27.97 23.85 -24.27
CA PHE A 64 -26.51 23.81 -24.32
C PHE A 64 -25.85 24.58 -23.18
N ASP A 65 -26.41 25.72 -22.76
CA ASP A 65 -25.94 26.47 -21.60
C ASP A 65 -25.97 25.61 -20.33
N LYS A 66 -27.09 24.92 -20.09
CA LYS A 66 -27.33 24.11 -18.91
C LYS A 66 -26.49 22.85 -18.90
N LEU A 67 -26.41 22.13 -20.01
CA LEU A 67 -25.54 20.96 -20.12
C LEU A 67 -24.07 21.36 -19.91
N TYR A 68 -23.57 22.41 -20.56
CA TYR A 68 -22.21 22.90 -20.36
C TYR A 68 -21.94 23.31 -18.91
N THR A 69 -22.86 24.08 -18.32
CA THR A 69 -22.72 24.59 -16.94
C THR A 69 -22.70 23.46 -15.93
N PHE A 70 -23.50 22.42 -16.13
CA PHE A 70 -23.48 21.25 -15.26
C PHE A 70 -22.16 20.49 -15.41
N PHE A 71 -21.85 20.02 -16.62
CA PHE A 71 -20.73 19.11 -16.85
C PHE A 71 -19.36 19.75 -16.55
N SER A 72 -19.15 21.01 -16.92
CA SER A 72 -17.88 21.73 -16.63
C SER A 72 -17.53 21.82 -15.13
N ARG A 73 -18.48 21.56 -14.21
CA ARG A 73 -18.25 21.55 -12.76
C ARG A 73 -17.64 20.26 -12.21
N TYR A 74 -17.86 19.14 -12.90
CA TYR A 74 -17.56 17.78 -12.40
C TYR A 74 -16.40 17.10 -13.12
N PHE A 75 -15.80 17.76 -14.10
CA PHE A 75 -14.67 17.22 -14.84
C PHE A 75 -13.41 18.02 -14.55
N SER A 76 -12.34 17.30 -14.23
CA SER A 76 -10.99 17.87 -14.15
C SER A 76 -10.47 18.18 -15.56
N GLU A 77 -9.44 19.03 -15.65
CA GLU A 77 -8.73 19.26 -16.91
C GLU A 77 -7.98 18.00 -17.43
N SER A 78 -7.88 16.95 -16.62
CA SER A 78 -7.30 15.65 -16.96
C SER A 78 -8.37 14.61 -17.35
N GLY A 79 -9.66 14.95 -17.23
CA GLY A 79 -10.79 14.09 -17.60
C GLY A 79 -11.30 13.18 -16.49
N SER A 80 -10.80 13.31 -15.26
CA SER A 80 -11.29 12.59 -14.07
C SER A 80 -12.61 13.18 -13.57
N ILE A 81 -13.44 12.32 -12.95
CA ILE A 81 -14.81 12.65 -12.56
C ILE A 81 -14.92 12.86 -11.05
N TYR A 82 -14.95 14.12 -10.60
CA TYR A 82 -15.12 14.52 -9.20
C TYR A 82 -15.51 16.00 -9.10
N PHE A 83 -15.79 16.50 -7.90
CA PHE A 83 -16.06 17.93 -7.69
C PHE A 83 -14.86 18.82 -8.04
N ASN A 84 -14.85 19.39 -9.25
CA ASN A 84 -13.83 20.34 -9.68
C ASN A 84 -14.18 21.77 -9.22
N TYR A 85 -15.47 22.17 -9.25
CA TYR A 85 -15.95 23.49 -8.82
C TYR A 85 -17.23 23.41 -7.94
N THR A 86 -17.33 24.19 -6.84
CA THR A 86 -18.52 24.22 -5.95
C THR A 86 -19.58 25.24 -6.40
N PRO A 87 -20.89 24.98 -6.14
CA PRO A 87 -21.99 25.87 -6.57
C PRO A 87 -21.94 27.30 -6.01
N ILE A 88 -21.45 27.49 -4.78
CA ILE A 88 -21.39 28.80 -4.10
C ILE A 88 -20.43 29.76 -4.81
N HIS A 89 -19.42 29.23 -5.51
CA HIS A 89 -18.41 30.03 -6.19
C HIS A 89 -18.91 30.75 -7.46
N GLN A 90 -20.04 30.29 -8.05
CA GLN A 90 -20.54 30.87 -9.30
C GLN A 90 -21.66 31.91 -9.13
N ASN A 91 -22.26 32.03 -7.93
CA ASN A 91 -23.49 32.82 -7.74
C ASN A 91 -23.41 33.96 -6.70
N ILE A 92 -22.24 34.27 -6.12
CA ILE A 92 -22.14 35.31 -5.08
C ILE A 92 -21.31 36.50 -5.57
N TYR A 93 -21.96 37.67 -5.63
CA TYR A 93 -21.39 38.99 -5.94
C TYR A 93 -20.40 39.52 -4.88
N GLU A 94 -20.04 38.71 -3.90
CA GLU A 94 -18.97 38.95 -2.94
C GLU A 94 -18.10 37.69 -2.89
N LYS A 95 -16.88 37.81 -3.39
CA LYS A 95 -15.80 36.85 -3.18
C LYS A 95 -15.42 36.85 -1.70
N VAL A 96 -16.24 36.23 -0.84
CA VAL A 96 -15.93 36.06 0.60
C VAL A 96 -14.96 34.90 0.82
N TYR A 97 -14.78 34.02 -0.18
CA TYR A 97 -13.85 32.90 -0.13
C TYR A 97 -12.94 32.91 -1.37
N THR A 98 -11.64 32.79 -1.13
CA THR A 98 -10.62 32.51 -2.15
C THR A 98 -10.66 31.00 -2.49
N ASP A 99 -10.19 30.63 -3.69
CA ASP A 99 -10.22 29.25 -4.27
C ASP A 99 -9.71 28.13 -3.32
N ASP A 100 -8.97 28.49 -2.28
CA ASP A 100 -8.26 27.66 -1.32
C ASP A 100 -9.03 27.32 -0.03
N ARG A 101 -10.21 27.91 0.24
CA ARG A 101 -10.83 27.86 1.59
C ARG A 101 -12.27 27.36 1.69
N ASP A 102 -12.86 26.86 0.62
CA ASP A 102 -14.03 25.99 0.75
C ASP A 102 -13.55 24.67 1.33
N VAL A 103 -13.97 24.34 2.55
CA VAL A 103 -13.59 23.15 3.31
C VAL A 103 -13.34 21.95 2.38
N ILE A 104 -12.10 21.46 2.41
CA ILE A 104 -11.60 20.28 1.71
C ILE A 104 -12.37 19.07 2.26
N LEU A 105 -13.55 18.87 1.70
CA LEU A 105 -14.53 17.95 2.22
C LEU A 105 -14.22 16.54 1.73
N PHE A 106 -14.04 15.60 2.66
CA PHE A 106 -13.82 14.18 2.38
C PHE A 106 -14.87 13.59 1.42
N TRP A 107 -16.14 14.00 1.52
CA TRP A 107 -17.20 13.50 0.62
C TRP A 107 -16.92 13.79 -0.87
N LYS A 108 -16.10 14.80 -1.20
CA LYS A 108 -15.71 15.07 -2.59
C LYS A 108 -14.82 13.99 -3.20
N THR A 109 -14.10 13.24 -2.37
CA THR A 109 -13.13 12.21 -2.79
C THR A 109 -13.45 10.81 -2.27
N HIS A 110 -14.41 10.67 -1.35
CA HIS A 110 -14.87 9.38 -0.81
C HIS A 110 -15.28 8.38 -1.92
N MET A 111 -15.89 8.88 -2.99
CA MET A 111 -16.26 8.06 -4.16
C MET A 111 -15.10 7.76 -5.11
N LEU A 112 -13.84 8.03 -4.71
CA LEU A 112 -12.68 7.85 -5.58
C LEU A 112 -11.77 6.74 -5.08
N TYR A 113 -11.18 6.00 -6.01
CA TYR A 113 -9.97 5.23 -5.79
C TYR A 113 -8.76 6.14 -5.93
N TYR A 114 -7.88 6.14 -4.93
CA TYR A 114 -6.57 6.76 -5.07
C TYR A 114 -5.60 5.82 -5.78
N VAL A 115 -5.16 6.19 -6.99
CA VAL A 115 -4.27 5.38 -7.83
C VAL A 115 -2.85 5.91 -7.73
N LYS A 116 -2.02 5.30 -6.88
CA LYS A 116 -0.60 5.67 -6.76
C LYS A 116 0.17 5.18 -8.00
N THR A 117 0.38 6.04 -8.98
CA THR A 117 1.25 5.75 -10.13
C THR A 117 2.66 6.29 -9.90
N ASP A 118 3.68 5.51 -10.23
CA ASP A 118 5.04 6.04 -10.37
C ASP A 118 5.07 7.07 -11.51
N ARG A 119 5.84 8.16 -11.34
CA ARG A 119 6.13 9.11 -12.43
C ARG A 119 6.96 8.39 -13.48
N LEU A 120 6.31 7.90 -14.53
CA LEU A 120 6.95 7.28 -15.67
C LEU A 120 7.18 8.33 -16.75
N PHE A 121 8.38 8.89 -16.78
CA PHE A 121 8.80 9.78 -17.86
C PHE A 121 9.04 8.95 -19.13
N ARG A 122 8.40 9.35 -20.23
CA ARG A 122 8.57 8.77 -21.56
C ARG A 122 8.78 9.88 -22.57
N ASN A 123 9.39 9.53 -23.70
CA ASN A 123 9.49 10.48 -24.80
C ASN A 123 8.07 10.88 -25.24
N LEU A 124 7.85 12.18 -25.41
CA LEU A 124 6.54 12.73 -25.75
C LEU A 124 6.66 13.74 -26.89
N GLU A 125 5.80 13.62 -27.89
CA GLU A 125 5.61 14.67 -28.90
C GLU A 125 4.26 15.35 -28.72
N THR A 126 4.24 16.69 -28.78
CA THR A 126 3.02 17.49 -28.59
C THR A 126 3.06 18.75 -29.45
N GLU A 127 1.90 19.23 -29.89
CA GLU A 127 1.76 20.49 -30.62
C GLU A 127 1.04 21.53 -29.75
N ILE A 128 1.61 22.74 -29.65
CA ILE A 128 1.00 23.86 -28.92
C ILE A 128 1.09 25.12 -29.78
N ASP A 129 -0.07 25.71 -30.06
CA ASP A 129 -0.22 26.96 -30.82
C ASP A 129 0.57 26.97 -32.15
N GLY A 130 0.61 25.82 -32.84
CA GLY A 130 1.29 25.63 -34.13
C GLY A 130 2.78 25.26 -34.05
N PHE A 131 3.33 25.08 -32.84
CA PHE A 131 4.71 24.61 -32.63
C PHE A 131 4.73 23.16 -32.15
N LYS A 132 5.51 22.31 -32.82
CA LYS A 132 5.73 20.92 -32.42
C LYS A 132 6.91 20.81 -31.45
N PHE A 133 6.71 20.11 -30.35
CA PHE A 133 7.71 19.82 -29.32
C PHE A 133 7.91 18.31 -29.22
N SER A 134 9.16 17.89 -28.99
CA SER A 134 9.55 16.52 -28.69
C SER A 134 10.39 16.52 -27.42
N PHE A 135 9.93 15.82 -26.39
CA PHE A 135 10.58 15.70 -25.10
C PHE A 135 11.40 14.42 -25.04
N ASP A 136 12.71 14.53 -24.88
CA ASP A 136 13.66 13.43 -24.80
C ASP A 136 14.03 13.15 -23.34
N VAL A 137 13.62 11.98 -22.83
CA VAL A 137 13.80 11.54 -21.45
C VAL A 137 14.90 10.49 -21.29
N SER A 138 15.70 10.21 -22.33
CA SER A 138 16.72 9.16 -22.34
C SER A 138 17.72 9.22 -21.17
N THR A 139 17.94 10.40 -20.59
CA THR A 139 18.83 10.61 -19.43
C THR A 139 18.20 10.26 -18.08
N ILE A 140 16.87 10.20 -18.00
CA ILE A 140 16.09 9.86 -16.79
C ILE A 140 15.39 8.50 -16.90
N GLU A 141 15.18 7.97 -18.12
CA GLU A 141 14.59 6.66 -18.41
C GLU A 141 15.38 5.49 -17.77
N HIS A 142 16.67 5.70 -17.47
CA HIS A 142 17.55 4.69 -16.88
C HIS A 142 18.07 5.01 -15.46
N LYS A 143 17.76 6.17 -14.89
CA LYS A 143 18.22 6.55 -13.54
C LYS A 143 17.15 6.27 -12.50
N LYS A 144 17.18 5.02 -12.03
CA LYS A 144 16.54 4.54 -10.79
C LYS A 144 16.98 5.40 -9.61
N ALA A 145 16.08 6.20 -9.03
CA ALA A 145 16.45 7.11 -7.95
C ALA A 145 15.36 7.28 -6.89
N ASN A 146 15.73 6.82 -5.69
CA ASN A 146 15.08 6.95 -4.37
C ASN A 146 14.81 8.38 -3.86
N GLU A 147 14.79 9.42 -4.70
CA GLU A 147 14.56 10.80 -4.24
C GLU A 147 13.70 11.60 -5.21
N LYS A 148 12.78 12.39 -4.64
CA LYS A 148 11.92 13.37 -5.29
C LYS A 148 12.77 14.47 -5.92
N ARG A 149 13.26 14.25 -7.15
CA ARG A 149 14.02 15.25 -7.90
C ARG A 149 13.08 15.93 -8.88
N ASP A 150 12.96 17.25 -8.76
CA ASP A 150 12.32 18.08 -9.79
C ASP A 150 12.99 17.85 -11.14
N ILE A 151 12.27 18.05 -12.22
CA ILE A 151 12.82 17.94 -13.57
C ILE A 151 13.18 19.31 -14.13
N ILE A 152 14.21 19.34 -14.97
CA ILE A 152 14.65 20.52 -15.70
C ILE A 152 14.68 20.23 -17.20
N TYR A 153 14.41 21.26 -17.99
CA TYR A 153 14.41 21.18 -19.45
C TYR A 153 15.63 21.90 -20.02
N ASP A 154 16.29 21.28 -20.99
CA ASP A 154 17.35 21.88 -21.80
C ASP A 154 17.03 21.66 -23.29
N PHE A 155 17.18 22.68 -24.13
CA PHE A 155 16.93 22.57 -25.57
C PHE A 155 18.07 21.83 -26.28
N LYS A 156 17.73 20.75 -26.99
CA LYS A 156 18.70 19.84 -27.66
C LYS A 156 18.87 20.18 -29.14
N GLY A 157 17.82 20.64 -29.83
CA GLY A 157 17.89 20.98 -31.25
C GLY A 157 16.54 20.99 -31.93
N LYS A 158 16.54 21.08 -33.27
CA LYS A 158 15.35 21.11 -34.12
C LYS A 158 15.45 20.00 -35.19
N LYS A 159 14.37 19.24 -35.41
CA LYS A 159 14.27 18.25 -36.50
C LYS A 159 14.02 18.95 -37.86
N ASP A 160 14.28 18.24 -38.95
CA ASP A 160 14.08 18.73 -40.32
C ASP A 160 12.61 19.10 -40.63
N ASP A 161 11.65 18.49 -39.92
CA ASP A 161 10.21 18.75 -40.04
C ASP A 161 9.71 19.98 -39.24
N GLY A 162 10.59 20.66 -38.52
CA GLY A 162 10.24 21.82 -37.70
C GLY A 162 10.15 21.57 -36.19
N THR A 163 10.20 20.31 -35.74
CA THR A 163 9.96 19.92 -34.33
C THR A 163 11.09 20.34 -33.40
N LEU A 164 10.74 20.98 -32.28
CA LEU A 164 11.66 21.47 -31.23
C LEU A 164 11.95 20.36 -30.21
N ILE A 165 13.21 19.94 -30.06
CA ILE A 165 13.62 18.87 -29.16
C ILE A 165 14.09 19.45 -27.82
N CYS A 166 13.42 19.07 -26.73
CA CYS A 166 13.76 19.42 -25.36
C CYS A 166 14.20 18.16 -24.60
N SER A 167 15.43 18.14 -24.10
CA SER A 167 15.89 17.10 -23.19
C SER A 167 15.41 17.36 -21.76
N VAL A 168 15.02 16.29 -21.06
CA VAL A 168 14.46 16.34 -19.70
C VAL A 168 15.44 15.66 -18.74
N HIS A 169 15.82 16.34 -17.66
CA HIS A 169 16.80 15.83 -16.68
C HIS A 169 16.27 15.96 -15.25
N TYR A 170 16.76 15.14 -14.33
CA TYR A 170 16.57 15.39 -12.91
C TYR A 170 17.40 16.60 -12.46
N THR A 171 16.86 17.39 -11.54
CA THR A 171 17.58 18.48 -10.89
C THR A 171 18.79 17.92 -10.13
N GLU A 172 19.94 18.55 -10.35
CA GLU A 172 21.15 18.33 -9.56
C GLU A 172 21.43 19.62 -8.79
N LYS A 173 21.55 19.51 -7.45
CA LYS A 173 21.92 20.63 -6.56
C LYS A 173 21.00 21.87 -6.65
N GLY A 174 19.70 21.67 -6.88
CA GLY A 174 18.70 22.76 -6.88
C GLY A 174 18.70 23.63 -8.13
N ARG A 175 19.28 23.14 -9.24
CA ARG A 175 19.19 23.80 -10.56
C ARG A 175 17.72 23.84 -11.02
N LYS A 176 17.30 24.98 -11.58
CA LYS A 176 15.98 25.19 -12.20
C LYS A 176 16.10 25.38 -13.70
N THR A 177 15.03 25.08 -14.43
CA THR A 177 14.90 25.37 -15.87
C THR A 177 15.08 26.87 -16.11
N ARG A 178 15.92 27.22 -17.09
CA ARG A 178 16.14 28.61 -17.51
C ARG A 178 15.43 28.84 -18.84
N ALA A 179 14.12 29.12 -18.79
CA ALA A 179 13.30 29.34 -19.98
C ALA A 179 13.87 30.44 -20.90
N GLU A 180 14.38 31.53 -20.31
CA GLU A 180 15.06 32.60 -21.06
C GLU A 180 16.23 32.12 -21.93
N ASP A 181 17.02 31.17 -21.46
CA ASP A 181 18.19 30.65 -22.19
C ASP A 181 17.75 29.76 -23.36
N ILE A 182 16.65 29.01 -23.17
CA ILE A 182 15.99 28.22 -24.23
C ILE A 182 15.43 29.16 -25.30
N LEU A 183 14.71 30.22 -24.90
CA LEU A 183 14.15 31.22 -25.82
C LEU A 183 15.23 31.95 -26.62
N LYS A 184 16.34 32.34 -25.98
CA LYS A 184 17.50 32.94 -26.68
C LYS A 184 18.08 31.99 -27.73
N THR A 185 18.14 30.70 -27.42
CA THR A 185 18.66 29.68 -28.33
C THR A 185 17.73 29.44 -29.51
N LEU A 186 16.41 29.36 -29.26
CA LEU A 186 15.38 29.25 -30.29
C LEU A 186 15.35 30.46 -31.23
N SER A 187 15.49 31.66 -30.67
CA SER A 187 15.57 32.92 -31.43
C SER A 187 16.78 32.94 -32.37
N LYS A 188 17.95 32.48 -31.92
CA LYS A 188 19.15 32.32 -32.77
C LYS A 188 18.96 31.31 -33.91
N GLN A 189 18.05 30.35 -33.76
CA GLN A 189 17.69 29.37 -34.80
C GLN A 189 16.48 29.80 -35.64
N GLY A 190 16.05 31.07 -35.54
CA GLY A 190 14.97 31.63 -36.36
C GLY A 190 13.55 31.24 -35.90
N VAL A 191 13.39 30.66 -34.71
CA VAL A 191 12.10 30.28 -34.14
C VAL A 191 11.64 31.38 -33.17
N LYS A 192 10.58 32.11 -33.52
CA LYS A 192 9.98 33.14 -32.66
C LYS A 192 8.85 32.53 -31.83
N ILE A 193 9.19 32.16 -30.59
CA ILE A 193 8.25 31.65 -29.61
C ILE A 193 8.32 32.50 -28.33
N ASN A 194 7.23 32.59 -27.57
CA ASN A 194 7.19 33.30 -26.29
C ASN A 194 7.35 32.32 -25.12
N GLU A 195 7.59 32.87 -23.94
CA GLU A 195 7.77 32.09 -22.70
C GLU A 195 6.50 31.31 -22.33
N ASP A 196 5.32 31.88 -22.54
CA ASP A 196 4.03 31.24 -22.24
C ASP A 196 3.83 29.93 -23.01
N ILE A 197 4.10 29.89 -24.32
CA ILE A 197 3.96 28.67 -25.12
C ILE A 197 4.98 27.62 -24.66
N LEU A 198 6.21 28.03 -24.31
CA LEU A 198 7.24 27.13 -23.82
C LEU A 198 6.88 26.54 -22.44
N GLU A 199 6.40 27.37 -21.52
CA GLU A 199 5.90 26.92 -20.22
C GLU A 199 4.68 26.02 -20.36
N ARG A 200 3.76 26.33 -21.28
CA ARG A 200 2.62 25.47 -21.59
C ARG A 200 3.08 24.11 -22.13
N ALA A 201 4.12 24.07 -22.95
CA ALA A 201 4.70 22.82 -23.44
C ALA A 201 5.29 21.99 -22.29
N PHE A 202 6.03 22.62 -21.38
CA PHE A 202 6.54 21.95 -20.18
C PHE A 202 5.42 21.45 -19.29
N ARG A 203 4.40 22.28 -19.02
CA ARG A 203 3.23 21.88 -18.23
C ARG A 203 2.48 20.72 -18.88
N VAL A 204 2.34 20.69 -20.20
CA VAL A 204 1.71 19.57 -20.92
C VAL A 204 2.53 18.30 -20.75
N PHE A 205 3.85 18.36 -20.89
CA PHE A 205 4.74 17.21 -20.63
C PHE A 205 4.65 16.71 -19.18
N GLU A 206 4.67 17.62 -18.21
CA GLU A 206 4.57 17.28 -16.78
C GLU A 206 3.21 16.68 -16.45
N LYS A 207 2.13 17.26 -16.98
CA LYS A 207 0.76 16.78 -16.78
C LYS A 207 0.56 15.39 -17.40
N GLN A 208 1.16 15.11 -18.55
CA GLN A 208 1.09 13.78 -19.14
C GLN A 208 1.98 12.75 -18.42
N SER A 209 3.06 13.21 -17.78
CA SER A 209 3.92 12.38 -16.93
C SER A 209 3.36 12.21 -15.50
N GLN A 210 2.31 12.97 -15.15
CA GLN A 210 1.63 13.00 -13.86
C GLN A 210 0.12 12.84 -14.09
N VAL A 211 -0.33 11.60 -14.37
CA VAL A 211 -1.76 11.31 -14.46
C VAL A 211 -2.41 11.62 -13.10
N ASP A 212 -3.44 12.48 -13.07
CA ASP A 212 -4.15 12.78 -11.82
C ASP A 212 -4.81 11.52 -11.24
N TYR A 213 -4.69 11.39 -9.91
CA TYR A 213 -4.60 10.15 -9.14
C TYR A 213 -5.96 9.56 -8.70
N PHE A 214 -7.02 9.69 -9.49
CA PHE A 214 -8.34 9.23 -9.07
C PHE A 214 -9.17 8.57 -10.16
N ILE A 215 -9.81 7.45 -9.79
CA ILE A 215 -10.87 6.79 -10.56
C ILE A 215 -12.14 6.85 -9.71
N ASN A 216 -13.25 7.36 -10.25
CA ASN A 216 -14.53 7.37 -9.56
C ASN A 216 -15.12 5.95 -9.50
N LYS A 217 -15.42 5.49 -8.28
CA LYS A 217 -15.94 4.16 -7.98
C LYS A 217 -17.29 3.88 -8.66
N ASN A 218 -18.11 4.93 -8.88
CA ASN A 218 -19.39 4.85 -9.57
C ASN A 218 -19.75 6.24 -10.14
N ALA A 219 -19.18 6.58 -11.30
CA ALA A 219 -19.39 7.89 -11.92
C ALA A 219 -20.86 8.13 -12.31
N GLY A 220 -21.58 7.09 -12.69
CA GLY A 220 -22.96 7.21 -13.18
C GLY A 220 -23.93 7.58 -12.08
N GLU A 221 -23.91 6.86 -10.97
CA GLU A 221 -24.71 7.19 -9.80
C GLU A 221 -24.36 8.59 -9.27
N PHE A 222 -23.06 8.87 -9.13
CA PHE A 222 -22.56 10.16 -8.68
C PHE A 222 -23.09 11.32 -9.54
N LEU A 223 -22.85 11.28 -10.86
CA LEU A 223 -23.25 12.37 -11.75
C LEU A 223 -24.77 12.50 -11.87
N LYS A 224 -25.54 11.39 -11.83
CA LYS A 224 -27.01 11.43 -11.85
C LYS A 224 -27.58 12.07 -10.59
N GLU A 225 -27.05 11.73 -9.42
CA GLU A 225 -27.42 12.36 -8.15
C GLU A 225 -27.15 13.86 -8.21
N GLN A 226 -25.94 14.24 -8.62
CA GLN A 226 -25.54 15.64 -8.75
C GLN A 226 -26.39 16.40 -9.75
N PHE A 227 -26.74 15.79 -10.88
CA PHE A 227 -27.63 16.38 -11.87
C PHE A 227 -29.04 16.58 -11.31
N ASN A 228 -29.56 15.62 -10.56
CA ASN A 228 -30.90 15.74 -9.96
C ASN A 228 -30.95 16.88 -8.93
N ILE A 229 -29.93 17.02 -8.09
CA ILE A 229 -29.83 18.13 -7.13
C ILE A 229 -29.75 19.46 -7.88
N TRP A 230 -28.90 19.53 -8.90
CA TRP A 230 -28.74 20.72 -9.74
C TRP A 230 -30.03 21.10 -10.47
N LEU A 231 -30.73 20.11 -11.06
CA LEU A 231 -31.98 20.30 -11.77
C LEU A 231 -33.08 20.76 -10.81
N TYR A 232 -33.15 20.18 -9.60
CA TYR A 232 -34.06 20.65 -8.56
C TYR A 232 -33.82 22.12 -8.24
N GLN A 233 -32.56 22.51 -7.95
CA GLN A 233 -32.24 23.92 -7.71
C GLN A 233 -32.62 24.81 -8.88
N TYR A 234 -32.37 24.36 -10.10
CA TYR A 234 -32.72 25.09 -11.31
C TYR A 234 -34.24 25.33 -11.42
N VAL A 235 -35.02 24.26 -11.27
CA VAL A 235 -36.50 24.26 -11.27
C VAL A 235 -37.05 25.24 -10.24
N PHE A 236 -36.51 25.27 -9.02
CA PHE A 236 -37.03 26.10 -7.92
C PHE A 236 -36.42 27.51 -7.84
N SER A 237 -35.45 27.87 -8.69
CA SER A 237 -34.70 29.13 -8.58
C SER A 237 -35.36 30.37 -9.20
N GLY A 238 -36.45 30.25 -9.96
CA GLY A 238 -37.00 31.43 -10.65
C GLY A 238 -38.35 31.34 -11.36
N GLU A 239 -39.01 30.18 -11.43
CA GLU A 239 -40.30 30.06 -12.14
C GLU A 239 -41.48 29.79 -11.20
N SER A 240 -42.55 30.58 -11.38
CA SER A 240 -43.84 30.44 -10.67
C SER A 240 -44.93 29.78 -11.52
N GLU A 241 -44.69 29.58 -12.83
CA GLU A 241 -45.63 29.00 -13.78
C GLU A 241 -45.02 27.79 -14.53
N TRP A 242 -45.68 26.63 -14.43
CA TRP A 242 -45.23 25.37 -15.02
C TRP A 242 -46.12 24.98 -16.20
N THR A 243 -45.73 25.36 -17.42
CA THR A 243 -46.46 24.96 -18.63
C THR A 243 -46.09 23.55 -19.08
N GLU A 244 -46.97 22.88 -19.83
CA GLU A 244 -46.68 21.56 -20.42
C GLU A 244 -45.41 21.60 -21.29
N ASN A 245 -45.22 22.67 -22.08
CA ASN A 245 -44.02 22.87 -22.89
C ASN A 245 -42.77 22.97 -22.02
N ARG A 246 -42.82 23.70 -20.90
CA ARG A 246 -41.69 23.83 -19.98
C ARG A 246 -41.31 22.50 -19.34
N ILE A 247 -42.30 21.69 -18.95
CA ILE A 247 -42.06 20.35 -18.42
C ILE A 247 -41.37 19.46 -19.47
N LYS A 248 -41.82 19.50 -20.73
CA LYS A 248 -41.20 18.74 -21.84
C LYS A 248 -39.76 19.19 -22.11
N GLN A 249 -39.47 20.48 -22.07
CA GLN A 249 -38.11 21.02 -22.20
C GLN A 249 -37.18 20.50 -21.09
N LEU A 250 -37.63 20.53 -19.84
CA LEU A 250 -36.85 20.03 -18.70
C LEU A 250 -36.65 18.51 -18.73
N GLN A 251 -37.66 17.76 -19.15
CA GLN A 251 -37.52 16.32 -19.40
C GLN A 251 -36.46 16.06 -20.47
N THR A 252 -36.51 16.80 -21.57
CA THR A 252 -35.52 16.70 -22.66
C THR A 252 -34.10 17.02 -22.18
N LEU A 253 -33.92 18.08 -21.38
CA LEU A 253 -32.63 18.39 -20.75
C LEU A 253 -32.13 17.24 -19.86
N LYS A 254 -33.01 16.67 -19.03
CA LYS A 254 -32.67 15.54 -18.16
C LYS A 254 -32.27 14.30 -18.96
N ASP A 255 -33.03 13.97 -20.01
CA ASP A 255 -32.78 12.80 -20.84
C ASP A 255 -31.42 12.90 -21.54
N PHE A 256 -31.07 14.07 -22.09
CA PHE A 256 -29.75 14.27 -22.69
C PHE A 256 -28.61 14.29 -21.68
N ALA A 257 -28.82 14.90 -20.51
CA ALA A 257 -27.84 14.84 -19.45
C ALA A 257 -27.57 13.39 -19.04
N TYR A 258 -28.61 12.56 -18.90
CA TYR A 258 -28.48 11.16 -18.53
C TYR A 258 -27.77 10.34 -19.62
N LYS A 259 -28.12 10.53 -20.90
CA LYS A 259 -27.41 9.89 -22.02
C LYS A 259 -25.91 10.19 -22.02
N VAL A 260 -25.54 11.45 -21.77
CA VAL A 260 -24.13 11.86 -21.67
C VAL A 260 -23.46 11.25 -20.43
N ILE A 261 -24.14 11.28 -19.27
CA ILE A 261 -23.62 10.68 -18.03
C ILE A 261 -23.38 9.18 -18.20
N ASP A 262 -24.35 8.46 -18.76
CA ASP A 262 -24.26 7.01 -18.94
C ASP A 262 -23.07 6.64 -19.83
N PHE A 263 -22.89 7.35 -20.94
CA PHE A 263 -21.73 7.14 -21.79
C PHE A 263 -20.39 7.43 -21.07
N ILE A 264 -20.30 8.55 -20.34
CA ILE A 264 -19.10 8.89 -19.56
C ILE A 264 -18.79 7.80 -18.54
N SER A 265 -19.82 7.27 -17.89
CA SER A 265 -19.69 6.30 -16.80
C SER A 265 -19.15 4.96 -17.27
N GLN A 266 -19.47 4.54 -18.49
CA GLN A 266 -18.93 3.28 -19.03
C GLN A 266 -17.39 3.28 -19.09
N PHE A 267 -16.76 4.41 -19.45
CA PHE A 267 -15.29 4.51 -19.47
C PHE A 267 -14.71 4.41 -18.07
N GLU A 268 -15.34 5.10 -17.11
CA GLU A 268 -14.86 5.09 -15.73
C GLU A 268 -15.04 3.69 -15.12
N ASP A 269 -16.16 3.02 -15.39
CA ASP A 269 -16.43 1.65 -14.97
C ASP A 269 -15.36 0.69 -15.48
N GLU A 270 -14.92 0.84 -16.73
CA GLU A 270 -13.82 0.07 -17.31
C GLU A 270 -12.52 0.28 -16.52
N LEU A 271 -12.19 1.52 -16.16
CA LEU A 271 -11.02 1.80 -15.31
C LEU A 271 -11.15 1.20 -13.91
N VAL A 272 -12.35 1.28 -13.30
CA VAL A 272 -12.65 0.65 -12.00
C VAL A 272 -12.45 -0.86 -12.08
N ARG A 273 -12.91 -1.49 -13.16
CA ARG A 273 -12.77 -2.95 -13.39
C ARG A 273 -11.31 -3.36 -13.53
N ILE A 274 -10.53 -2.64 -14.33
CA ILE A 274 -9.08 -2.86 -14.47
C ILE A 274 -8.35 -2.60 -13.14
N TRP A 275 -8.75 -1.59 -12.38
CA TRP A 275 -8.16 -1.26 -11.09
C TRP A 275 -8.39 -2.37 -10.07
N ASN A 276 -9.62 -2.87 -9.97
CA ASN A 276 -10.07 -3.85 -8.98
C ASN A 276 -9.83 -5.31 -9.36
N LYS A 277 -9.46 -5.63 -10.61
CA LYS A 277 -9.20 -7.03 -10.98
C LYS A 277 -8.04 -7.60 -10.14
N PRO A 278 -8.07 -8.89 -9.78
CA PRO A 278 -6.92 -9.59 -9.22
C PRO A 278 -5.69 -9.50 -10.14
N LYS A 279 -4.50 -9.47 -9.56
CA LYS A 279 -3.24 -9.29 -10.29
C LYS A 279 -2.50 -10.61 -10.47
N PHE A 280 -1.84 -10.77 -11.62
CA PHE A 280 -0.88 -11.85 -11.81
C PHE A 280 0.31 -11.67 -10.87
N VAL A 281 0.83 -12.79 -10.38
CA VAL A 281 2.09 -12.83 -9.63
C VAL A 281 3.24 -12.98 -10.62
N LEU A 282 4.24 -12.11 -10.52
CA LEU A 282 5.39 -12.03 -11.40
C LEU A 282 6.68 -12.21 -10.58
N ASN A 283 7.72 -12.80 -11.19
CA ASN A 283 9.09 -12.81 -10.67
C ASN A 283 9.20 -13.31 -9.23
N SER A 284 8.48 -14.38 -8.96
CA SER A 284 8.47 -15.05 -7.68
C SER A 284 9.80 -15.75 -7.42
N ASN A 285 10.31 -15.59 -6.20
CA ASN A 285 11.57 -16.17 -5.75
C ASN A 285 11.48 -16.48 -4.25
N TYR A 286 12.37 -17.33 -3.78
CA TYR A 286 12.45 -17.78 -2.40
C TYR A 286 13.81 -17.47 -1.81
N VAL A 287 13.83 -17.07 -0.54
CA VAL A 287 15.05 -16.93 0.24
C VAL A 287 15.00 -17.92 1.40
N ILE A 288 15.98 -18.80 1.47
CA ILE A 288 16.02 -19.93 2.42
C ILE A 288 17.42 -20.10 2.98
N THR A 289 17.54 -20.37 4.27
CA THR A 289 18.84 -20.58 4.92
C THR A 289 19.38 -22.01 4.73
N LEU A 290 20.71 -22.18 4.75
CA LEU A 290 21.35 -23.47 4.43
C LEU A 290 20.92 -24.61 5.38
N ASP A 291 20.70 -24.32 6.66
CA ASP A 291 20.19 -25.27 7.66
C ASP A 291 18.86 -25.89 7.22
N ARG A 292 17.93 -25.07 6.72
CA ARG A 292 16.60 -25.53 6.27
C ARG A 292 16.68 -26.49 5.09
N ILE A 293 17.74 -26.40 4.27
CA ILE A 293 18.00 -27.33 3.17
C ILE A 293 18.76 -28.56 3.70
N ALA A 294 19.85 -28.35 4.43
CA ALA A 294 20.73 -29.42 4.92
C ALA A 294 20.01 -30.42 5.81
N ASP A 295 19.14 -29.94 6.70
CA ASP A 295 18.35 -30.76 7.63
C ASP A 295 17.43 -31.75 6.89
N LYS A 296 17.08 -31.45 5.64
CA LYS A 296 16.19 -32.25 4.79
C LYS A 296 16.93 -33.02 3.70
N ASN A 297 17.95 -32.42 3.09
CA ASN A 297 18.71 -33.02 2.01
C ASN A 297 20.10 -32.36 1.83
N ILE A 298 21.12 -32.96 2.45
CA ILE A 298 22.51 -32.47 2.36
C ILE A 298 23.11 -32.61 0.94
N GLU A 299 22.70 -33.61 0.17
CA GLU A 299 23.17 -33.81 -1.22
C GLU A 299 22.67 -32.70 -2.15
N LEU A 300 21.43 -32.26 -1.96
CA LEU A 300 20.88 -31.12 -2.70
C LEU A 300 21.61 -29.83 -2.32
N LEU A 301 21.97 -29.64 -1.05
CA LEU A 301 22.81 -28.51 -0.65
C LEU A 301 24.17 -28.54 -1.36
N ALA A 302 24.83 -29.71 -1.41
CA ALA A 302 26.09 -29.85 -2.15
C ALA A 302 25.94 -29.46 -3.63
N LYS A 303 24.82 -29.85 -4.27
CA LYS A 303 24.49 -29.44 -5.65
C LYS A 303 24.33 -27.91 -5.77
N VAL A 304 23.64 -27.27 -4.83
CA VAL A 304 23.49 -25.80 -4.79
C VAL A 304 24.85 -25.11 -4.67
N ILE A 305 25.73 -25.59 -3.79
CA ILE A 305 27.08 -25.01 -3.59
C ILE A 305 27.94 -25.14 -4.85
N SER A 306 27.80 -26.26 -5.58
CA SER A 306 28.53 -26.50 -6.83
C SER A 306 27.94 -25.81 -8.07
N HIS A 307 26.75 -25.19 -7.95
CA HIS A 307 26.05 -24.58 -9.07
C HIS A 307 26.75 -23.30 -9.55
N PRO A 308 26.81 -23.00 -10.87
CA PRO A 308 27.46 -21.79 -11.38
C PRO A 308 26.95 -20.48 -10.75
N GLY A 309 25.65 -20.40 -10.49
CA GLY A 309 25.00 -19.25 -9.83
C GLY A 309 25.41 -19.04 -8.36
N PHE A 310 26.11 -19.98 -7.74
CA PHE A 310 26.62 -19.82 -6.38
C PHE A 310 27.66 -18.70 -6.27
N ASN A 311 28.40 -18.42 -7.35
CA ASN A 311 29.33 -17.28 -7.38
C ASN A 311 28.61 -15.94 -7.27
N ASP A 312 27.45 -15.81 -7.92
CA ASP A 312 26.60 -14.61 -7.81
C ASP A 312 26.03 -14.48 -6.40
N GLN A 313 25.62 -15.61 -5.80
CA GLN A 313 25.14 -15.64 -4.41
C GLN A 313 26.22 -15.19 -3.42
N ILE A 314 27.47 -15.62 -3.59
CA ILE A 314 28.59 -15.19 -2.75
C ILE A 314 28.86 -13.70 -2.94
N THR A 315 28.82 -13.22 -4.19
CA THR A 315 28.99 -11.80 -4.50
C THR A 315 27.93 -10.96 -3.80
N GLU A 316 26.66 -11.41 -3.83
CA GLU A 316 25.58 -10.77 -3.08
C GLU A 316 25.85 -10.77 -1.56
N TRP A 317 26.28 -11.90 -0.98
CA TRP A 317 26.62 -11.96 0.45
C TRP A 317 27.73 -11.00 0.85
N LYS A 318 28.77 -10.85 0.02
CA LYS A 318 29.86 -9.90 0.23
C LYS A 318 29.38 -8.46 0.16
N GLN A 319 28.59 -8.12 -0.87
CA GLN A 319 28.00 -6.78 -1.02
C GLN A 319 27.08 -6.40 0.15
N LEU A 320 26.36 -7.37 0.71
CA LEU A 320 25.51 -7.18 1.87
C LEU A 320 26.29 -7.17 3.20
N GLY A 321 27.57 -7.53 3.20
CA GLY A 321 28.39 -7.68 4.40
C GLY A 321 27.99 -8.86 5.28
N ILE A 322 27.33 -9.87 4.70
CA ILE A 322 26.96 -11.12 5.39
C ILE A 322 28.20 -12.00 5.60
N VAL A 323 29.10 -12.02 4.62
CA VAL A 323 30.40 -12.69 4.68
C VAL A 323 31.52 -11.71 4.31
N ASN A 324 32.73 -12.01 4.75
CA ASN A 324 33.92 -11.24 4.42
C ASN A 324 34.41 -11.51 2.99
N ASP A 325 35.27 -10.64 2.46
CA ASP A 325 35.83 -10.75 1.11
C ASP A 325 36.68 -12.02 0.89
N ASP A 326 37.28 -12.56 1.95
CA ASP A 326 38.08 -13.79 1.96
C ASP A 326 37.25 -15.08 2.05
N PHE A 327 35.92 -14.98 2.12
CA PHE A 327 35.04 -16.14 2.20
C PHE A 327 35.18 -17.07 0.99
N THR A 328 35.25 -18.38 1.26
CA THR A 328 35.34 -19.45 0.25
C THR A 328 34.20 -20.49 0.43
N PRO A 329 33.66 -21.06 -0.67
CA PRO A 329 32.58 -22.05 -0.61
C PRO A 329 32.93 -23.30 0.21
N SER A 330 34.21 -23.71 0.20
CA SER A 330 34.70 -24.87 0.95
C SER A 330 34.54 -24.76 2.46
N ALA A 331 34.31 -23.55 3.00
CA ALA A 331 34.08 -23.35 4.42
C ALA A 331 32.69 -23.79 4.90
N ILE A 332 31.74 -23.99 3.98
CA ILE A 332 30.33 -24.30 4.28
C ILE A 332 30.16 -25.75 4.73
N LEU A 333 30.80 -26.69 4.03
CA LEU A 333 30.73 -28.11 4.34
C LEU A 333 32.03 -28.56 5.00
N SER A 334 31.93 -29.20 6.16
CA SER A 334 33.05 -29.81 6.87
C SER A 334 33.04 -31.32 6.69
N PRO A 335 34.20 -31.99 6.55
CA PRO A 335 34.26 -33.45 6.55
C PRO A 335 33.84 -33.99 7.93
N SER A 336 32.94 -34.98 7.96
CA SER A 336 32.44 -35.57 9.21
C SER A 336 33.43 -36.61 9.74
N PRO A 337 33.73 -36.62 11.05
CA PRO A 337 34.35 -37.80 11.67
C PRO A 337 33.32 -38.94 11.79
N ILE A 338 33.68 -40.14 11.36
CA ILE A 338 32.89 -41.36 11.59
C ILE A 338 33.02 -41.73 13.08
N ILE A 339 31.93 -41.70 13.84
CA ILE A 339 31.88 -42.17 15.23
C ILE A 339 31.14 -43.52 15.26
N LEU A 340 31.89 -44.61 15.43
CA LEU A 340 31.33 -45.93 15.72
C LEU A 340 31.08 -46.05 17.22
N ASN A 341 29.81 -46.15 17.63
CA ASN A 341 29.47 -46.55 19.00
C ASN A 341 29.64 -48.07 19.13
N PRO A 342 30.52 -48.56 20.03
CA PRO A 342 30.65 -49.99 20.24
C PRO A 342 29.41 -50.57 20.93
N SER A 343 29.14 -51.84 20.65
CA SER A 343 28.01 -52.63 21.16
C SER A 343 27.94 -52.61 22.71
N PRO A 344 26.75 -52.74 23.35
CA PRO A 344 26.53 -52.50 24.78
C PRO A 344 27.27 -53.44 25.77
N ALA A 345 28.12 -54.33 25.28
CA ALA A 345 28.74 -55.40 26.07
C ALA A 345 30.05 -54.99 26.77
N ILE A 346 30.50 -53.74 26.66
CA ILE A 346 31.76 -53.28 27.28
C ILE A 346 31.50 -52.06 28.17
N LEU A 347 31.81 -52.17 29.46
CA LEU A 347 31.85 -51.05 30.40
C LEU A 347 33.01 -50.10 30.02
N ASN A 348 32.67 -48.91 29.54
CA ASN A 348 33.56 -47.80 29.15
C ASN A 348 34.57 -48.08 28.04
N PRO A 349 34.17 -48.00 26.76
CA PRO A 349 35.09 -47.70 25.68
C PRO A 349 35.05 -46.19 25.34
N ALA A 350 36.22 -45.57 25.20
CA ALA A 350 36.34 -44.28 24.54
C ALA A 350 36.03 -44.45 23.02
N PRO A 351 35.39 -43.46 22.36
CA PRO A 351 35.08 -43.57 20.94
C PRO A 351 36.36 -43.68 20.11
N VAL A 352 36.44 -44.69 19.23
CA VAL A 352 37.53 -44.84 18.26
C VAL A 352 37.16 -44.04 17.01
N ILE A 353 37.97 -43.03 16.68
CA ILE A 353 37.84 -42.23 15.47
C ILE A 353 38.64 -42.96 14.37
N LEU A 354 37.95 -43.52 13.37
CA LEU A 354 38.59 -44.09 12.18
C LEU A 354 38.57 -43.07 11.04
N SER A 355 39.75 -42.76 10.49
CA SER A 355 39.89 -42.08 9.19
C SER A 355 39.64 -43.10 8.08
N GLY A 356 38.38 -43.28 7.69
CA GLY A 356 37.95 -44.19 6.63
C GLY A 356 37.19 -43.44 5.52
N SER A 357 37.45 -43.83 4.28
CA SER A 357 37.16 -43.16 3.03
C SER A 357 35.74 -43.38 2.47
N GLU A 358 34.73 -42.77 3.09
CA GLU A 358 33.47 -42.37 2.42
C GLU A 358 33.02 -41.02 3.02
N GLU A 359 33.10 -39.95 2.23
CA GLU A 359 32.98 -38.56 2.66
C GLU A 359 31.54 -38.17 3.02
N SER A 360 31.09 -38.46 4.24
CA SER A 360 29.92 -37.78 4.81
C SER A 360 30.30 -36.33 5.11
N SER A 361 29.68 -35.34 4.46
CA SER A 361 29.88 -33.92 4.74
C SER A 361 28.79 -33.39 5.68
N THR A 362 29.15 -32.51 6.61
CA THR A 362 28.22 -31.85 7.55
C THR A 362 28.25 -30.34 7.36
N LEU A 363 27.11 -29.68 7.59
CA LEU A 363 27.01 -28.22 7.50
C LEU A 363 27.77 -27.58 8.67
N ASN A 364 28.68 -26.65 8.35
CA ASN A 364 29.40 -25.89 9.35
C ASN A 364 28.42 -25.00 10.15
N PRO A 365 28.33 -25.16 11.49
CA PRO A 365 27.38 -24.39 12.32
C PRO A 365 27.51 -22.88 12.16
N LYS A 366 28.73 -22.36 11.88
CA LYS A 366 28.99 -20.95 11.67
C LYS A 366 28.25 -20.37 10.45
N TYR A 367 28.07 -21.18 9.41
CA TYR A 367 27.49 -20.76 8.12
C TYR A 367 26.09 -21.34 7.90
N SER A 368 25.53 -21.99 8.92
CA SER A 368 24.24 -22.68 8.85
C SER A 368 23.10 -21.75 8.40
N HIS A 369 23.09 -20.52 8.88
CA HIS A 369 22.04 -19.55 8.57
C HIS A 369 22.31 -18.67 7.34
N LEU A 370 23.30 -18.99 6.49
CA LEU A 370 23.51 -18.21 5.27
C LEU A 370 22.28 -18.33 4.34
N PRO A 371 21.66 -17.22 3.92
CA PRO A 371 20.46 -17.26 3.09
C PRO A 371 20.81 -17.38 1.60
N ILE A 372 20.32 -18.40 0.91
CA ILE A 372 20.37 -18.46 -0.55
C ILE A 372 19.07 -17.88 -1.15
N ASP A 373 19.18 -17.21 -2.29
CA ASP A 373 18.09 -16.66 -3.07
C ASP A 373 17.92 -17.45 -4.37
N THR A 374 16.76 -18.07 -4.56
CA THR A 374 16.50 -18.95 -5.71
C THR A 374 16.52 -18.22 -7.05
N LYS A 375 16.55 -16.88 -7.08
CA LYS A 375 16.80 -16.12 -8.31
C LYS A 375 18.10 -16.52 -9.01
N HIS A 376 19.09 -17.03 -8.27
CA HIS A 376 20.38 -17.51 -8.81
C HIS A 376 20.39 -19.01 -9.16
N PHE A 377 19.29 -19.75 -8.86
CA PHE A 377 19.20 -21.21 -8.93
C PHE A 377 17.85 -21.67 -9.50
N LYS A 378 17.36 -21.01 -10.56
CA LYS A 378 16.01 -21.25 -11.11
C LYS A 378 15.76 -22.68 -11.59
N ASP A 379 16.79 -23.36 -12.07
CA ASP A 379 16.77 -24.77 -12.45
C ASP A 379 16.65 -25.74 -11.24
N LEU A 380 17.10 -25.31 -10.05
CA LEU A 380 17.01 -26.07 -8.80
C LEU A 380 15.84 -25.64 -7.90
N GLU A 381 15.17 -24.52 -8.20
CA GLU A 381 14.11 -23.94 -7.36
C GLU A 381 13.02 -24.96 -6.98
N LEU A 382 12.48 -25.69 -7.96
CA LEU A 382 11.45 -26.73 -7.71
C LEU A 382 11.95 -27.85 -6.80
N LYS A 383 13.24 -28.22 -6.89
CA LYS A 383 13.84 -29.24 -6.01
C LYS A 383 14.01 -28.72 -4.60
N ILE A 384 14.39 -27.44 -4.44
CA ILE A 384 14.56 -26.79 -3.13
C ILE A 384 13.21 -26.65 -2.42
N ILE A 385 12.20 -26.09 -3.09
CA ILE A 385 10.87 -25.92 -2.47
C ILE A 385 10.15 -27.27 -2.29
N GLY A 386 10.45 -28.26 -3.12
CA GLY A 386 9.93 -29.62 -3.02
C GLY A 386 10.42 -30.40 -1.79
N LEU A 387 11.36 -29.86 -1.00
CA LEU A 387 11.76 -30.42 0.29
C LEU A 387 10.69 -30.24 1.40
N PHE A 388 9.68 -29.40 1.16
CA PHE A 388 8.65 -29.05 2.12
C PHE A 388 7.31 -29.65 1.70
N ASP A 389 6.73 -30.49 2.56
CA ASP A 389 5.43 -31.14 2.31
C ASP A 389 4.25 -30.17 2.34
N ASP A 390 4.42 -29.04 3.01
CA ASP A 390 3.47 -27.93 3.07
C ASP A 390 4.24 -26.62 2.93
N LEU A 391 4.35 -26.16 1.68
CA LEU A 391 5.20 -25.04 1.30
C LEU A 391 4.81 -23.74 2.00
N ASP A 392 3.55 -23.31 1.89
CA ASP A 392 3.08 -22.06 2.51
C ASP A 392 3.15 -22.10 4.05
N ASN A 393 2.93 -23.27 4.67
CA ASN A 393 3.13 -23.39 6.11
C ASN A 393 4.60 -23.43 6.52
N ALA A 394 5.51 -23.85 5.65
CA ALA A 394 6.96 -23.78 5.90
C ALA A 394 7.51 -22.35 5.80
N LEU A 395 6.84 -21.45 5.08
CA LEU A 395 7.24 -20.04 4.97
C LEU A 395 7.04 -19.29 6.30
N ASP A 396 8.08 -18.53 6.66
CA ASP A 396 8.08 -17.55 7.73
C ASP A 396 7.52 -16.20 7.24
N GLY A 397 7.49 -15.93 5.93
CA GLY A 397 6.82 -14.73 5.42
C GLY A 397 6.72 -14.56 3.91
N TRP A 398 5.98 -13.52 3.53
CA TRP A 398 5.74 -13.10 2.15
C TRP A 398 6.08 -11.61 2.00
N LEU A 399 6.90 -11.30 1.01
CA LEU A 399 7.29 -9.93 0.68
C LEU A 399 6.81 -9.57 -0.73
N ILE A 400 5.86 -8.63 -0.82
CA ILE A 400 5.13 -8.33 -2.05
C ILE A 400 5.53 -6.96 -2.57
N LYS A 401 6.01 -6.90 -3.81
CA LYS A 401 6.27 -5.64 -4.50
C LYS A 401 5.07 -5.20 -5.30
N SER A 402 4.32 -4.23 -4.78
CA SER A 402 3.10 -3.72 -5.43
C SER A 402 2.59 -2.46 -4.76
N GLU A 403 1.79 -1.69 -5.50
CA GLU A 403 0.81 -0.77 -4.92
C GLU A 403 -0.05 -1.52 -3.88
N ASN A 404 -0.22 -0.94 -2.69
CA ASN A 404 -0.73 -1.66 -1.53
C ASN A 404 -2.25 -1.88 -1.55
N TYR A 405 -3.04 -1.05 -2.22
CA TYR A 405 -4.47 -1.37 -2.48
C TYR A 405 -4.58 -2.61 -3.37
N GLN A 406 -3.82 -2.64 -4.47
CA GLN A 406 -3.84 -3.79 -5.39
C GLN A 406 -3.31 -5.07 -4.74
N ALA A 407 -2.30 -4.95 -3.88
CA ALA A 407 -1.78 -6.06 -3.09
C ALA A 407 -2.85 -6.59 -2.12
N LEU A 408 -3.44 -5.72 -1.30
CA LEU A 408 -4.48 -6.07 -0.33
C LEU A 408 -5.65 -6.77 -1.03
N ASN A 409 -6.14 -6.21 -2.13
CA ASN A 409 -7.24 -6.78 -2.90
C ASN A 409 -6.89 -8.15 -3.50
N THR A 410 -5.68 -8.32 -4.05
CA THR A 410 -5.24 -9.57 -4.68
C THR A 410 -5.05 -10.69 -3.66
N ILE A 411 -4.49 -10.39 -2.49
CA ILE A 411 -4.17 -11.41 -1.47
C ILE A 411 -5.32 -11.65 -0.48
N LEU A 412 -6.34 -10.79 -0.46
CA LEU A 412 -7.47 -10.89 0.44
C LEU A 412 -8.07 -12.30 0.49
N PRO A 413 -8.36 -12.99 -0.62
CA PRO A 413 -8.93 -14.35 -0.55
C PRO A 413 -8.05 -15.32 0.23
N LYS A 414 -6.72 -15.25 0.07
CA LYS A 414 -5.74 -16.14 0.72
C LYS A 414 -5.52 -15.83 2.20
N PHE A 415 -5.58 -14.56 2.58
CA PHE A 415 -5.27 -14.10 3.94
C PHE A 415 -6.48 -13.61 4.74
N LYS A 416 -7.70 -13.74 4.21
CA LYS A 416 -8.94 -13.39 4.87
C LYS A 416 -9.01 -14.01 6.27
N GLU A 417 -9.16 -13.15 7.27
CA GLU A 417 -9.22 -13.51 8.69
C GLU A 417 -8.03 -14.32 9.23
N LYS A 418 -6.82 -14.09 8.69
CA LYS A 418 -5.60 -14.81 9.11
C LYS A 418 -4.60 -13.94 9.87
N VAL A 419 -4.62 -12.62 9.71
CA VAL A 419 -3.61 -11.73 10.32
C VAL A 419 -3.99 -11.39 11.76
N GLN A 420 -3.05 -11.51 12.68
CA GLN A 420 -3.26 -11.20 14.10
C GLN A 420 -2.96 -9.73 14.42
N THR A 421 -1.87 -9.19 13.88
CA THR A 421 -1.45 -7.81 14.14
C THR A 421 -1.13 -7.10 12.83
N ILE A 422 -1.76 -5.96 12.59
CA ILE A 422 -1.36 -5.04 11.53
C ILE A 422 -0.69 -3.82 12.17
N TYR A 423 0.47 -3.43 11.65
CA TYR A 423 1.06 -2.12 11.92
C TYR A 423 1.20 -1.37 10.62
N ILE A 424 0.81 -0.09 10.60
CA ILE A 424 1.06 0.79 9.47
C ILE A 424 1.59 2.15 9.93
N ASP A 425 2.56 2.66 9.19
CA ASP A 425 3.08 4.03 9.28
C ASP A 425 2.82 4.74 7.94
N PRO A 426 1.56 5.14 7.68
CA PRO A 426 1.22 5.79 6.43
C PRO A 426 1.97 7.12 6.28
N PRO A 427 2.10 7.61 5.03
CA PRO A 427 2.70 8.92 4.76
C PRO A 427 2.06 10.03 5.61
N PHE A 428 2.84 10.98 6.12
CA PHE A 428 2.31 12.06 6.98
C PHE A 428 1.68 13.19 6.17
N ASN A 429 0.62 13.80 6.71
CA ASN A 429 -0.18 14.83 6.04
C ASN A 429 0.45 16.25 6.09
N LYS A 430 1.63 16.46 5.47
CA LYS A 430 2.42 17.71 5.54
C LYS A 430 2.04 18.77 4.47
N GLU A 431 2.18 20.07 4.78
CA GLU A 431 1.76 21.22 3.92
C GLU A 431 2.73 21.63 2.79
N GLN A 432 4.05 21.45 2.94
CA GLN A 432 5.04 21.76 1.89
C GLN A 432 5.43 20.50 1.13
N ASP A 433 5.61 20.62 -0.20
CA ASP A 433 6.09 19.61 -1.17
C ASP A 433 6.22 18.21 -0.57
N ALA A 434 5.09 17.68 -0.09
CA ALA A 434 5.11 16.49 0.75
C ALA A 434 5.80 15.39 -0.04
N ASP A 435 6.71 14.62 0.55
CA ASP A 435 7.63 13.61 -0.03
C ASP A 435 6.98 12.51 -0.92
N TYR A 436 5.96 12.83 -1.70
CA TYR A 436 4.94 11.95 -2.19
C TYR A 436 4.41 12.39 -3.56
N PHE A 437 3.86 11.42 -4.27
CA PHE A 437 3.18 11.52 -5.56
C PHE A 437 1.75 12.11 -5.45
N TYR A 438 1.43 12.94 -4.44
CA TYR A 438 0.06 13.42 -4.19
C TYR A 438 -0.25 14.75 -4.89
N SER A 439 -1.46 14.87 -5.45
CA SER A 439 -2.03 16.17 -5.85
C SER A 439 -2.31 17.01 -4.60
N VAL A 440 -1.57 18.11 -4.45
CA VAL A 440 -1.66 19.02 -3.29
C VAL A 440 -2.93 19.86 -3.27
N LYS A 441 -3.71 19.91 -4.37
CA LYS A 441 -5.00 20.64 -4.46
C LYS A 441 -6.04 20.14 -3.46
N TYR A 442 -5.98 18.85 -3.09
CA TYR A 442 -6.95 18.20 -2.20
C TYR A 442 -6.27 17.51 -1.01
N LYS A 443 -5.19 18.11 -0.49
CA LYS A 443 -4.29 17.53 0.54
C LYS A 443 -4.96 16.58 1.55
N ASN A 444 -5.92 17.07 2.34
CA ASN A 444 -6.56 16.26 3.39
C ASN A 444 -7.50 15.18 2.81
N SER A 445 -8.35 15.55 1.86
CA SER A 445 -9.31 14.65 1.21
C SER A 445 -8.62 13.50 0.47
N SER A 446 -7.60 13.80 -0.34
CA SER A 446 -6.79 12.80 -1.04
C SER A 446 -6.09 11.84 -0.08
N TRP A 447 -5.50 12.38 0.99
CA TRP A 447 -4.79 11.58 1.97
C TRP A 447 -5.72 10.64 2.74
N ILE A 448 -6.92 11.10 3.11
CA ILE A 448 -7.90 10.24 3.77
C ILE A 448 -8.48 9.20 2.83
N THR A 449 -8.74 9.54 1.56
CA THR A 449 -9.21 8.59 0.54
C THR A 449 -8.22 7.44 0.34
N LEU A 450 -6.91 7.73 0.33
CA LEU A 450 -5.86 6.71 0.29
C LEU A 450 -6.04 5.69 1.44
N LEU A 451 -6.20 6.16 2.67
CA LEU A 451 -6.36 5.29 3.84
C LEU A 451 -7.67 4.54 3.81
N GLU A 452 -8.76 5.24 3.49
CA GLU A 452 -10.12 4.72 3.43
C GLU A 452 -10.24 3.58 2.41
N ASN A 453 -9.55 3.64 1.27
CA ASN A 453 -9.59 2.53 0.30
C ASN A 453 -8.96 1.24 0.85
N ARG A 454 -8.02 1.34 1.80
CA ARG A 454 -7.17 0.21 2.27
C ARG A 454 -7.64 -0.38 3.60
N LEU A 455 -8.08 0.47 4.52
CA LEU A 455 -8.46 0.07 5.87
C LEU A 455 -9.61 -0.96 5.94
N PRO A 456 -10.66 -0.92 5.08
CA PRO A 456 -11.68 -1.97 5.05
C PRO A 456 -11.10 -3.33 4.63
N LEU A 457 -10.24 -3.36 3.61
CA LEU A 457 -9.56 -4.59 3.20
C LEU A 457 -8.66 -5.13 4.33
N ALA A 458 -7.95 -4.25 5.03
CA ALA A 458 -7.15 -4.61 6.19
C ALA A 458 -8.00 -5.19 7.33
N LYS A 459 -9.21 -4.64 7.57
CA LYS A 459 -10.17 -5.17 8.55
C LYS A 459 -10.62 -6.59 8.20
N ASP A 460 -10.86 -6.88 6.92
CA ASP A 460 -11.27 -8.22 6.45
C ASP A 460 -10.13 -9.25 6.53
N ILE A 461 -8.88 -8.81 6.40
CA ILE A 461 -7.68 -9.66 6.54
C ILE A 461 -7.41 -10.03 8.01
N LEU A 462 -7.79 -9.17 8.96
CA LEU A 462 -7.61 -9.44 10.39
C LEU A 462 -8.47 -10.61 10.88
N LYS A 463 -7.90 -11.45 11.75
CA LYS A 463 -8.65 -12.37 12.61
C LYS A 463 -9.66 -11.60 13.46
N ASP A 464 -10.72 -12.26 13.91
CA ASP A 464 -11.67 -11.66 14.86
C ASP A 464 -10.98 -11.13 16.14
N THR A 465 -9.98 -11.86 16.64
CA THR A 465 -9.13 -11.47 17.78
C THR A 465 -7.99 -10.51 17.42
N GLY A 466 -7.94 -10.07 16.16
CA GLY A 466 -6.86 -9.27 15.61
C GLY A 466 -6.93 -7.79 16.02
N SER A 467 -5.79 -7.10 15.85
CA SER A 467 -5.66 -5.67 16.15
C SER A 467 -4.84 -4.94 15.10
N ILE A 468 -5.12 -3.66 14.91
CA ILE A 468 -4.40 -2.76 14.01
C ILE A 468 -3.85 -1.55 14.78
N PHE A 469 -2.61 -1.18 14.44
CA PHE A 469 -1.92 0.00 14.91
C PHE A 469 -1.70 0.97 13.74
N VAL A 470 -2.13 2.22 13.90
CA VAL A 470 -1.99 3.26 12.87
C VAL A 470 -1.24 4.45 13.45
N ARG A 471 -0.05 4.72 12.90
CA ARG A 471 0.79 5.87 13.31
C ARG A 471 0.37 7.13 12.55
N CYS A 472 0.35 8.28 13.24
CA CYS A 472 0.03 9.58 12.66
C CYS A 472 0.87 10.69 13.31
N ASP A 473 1.17 11.73 12.53
CA ASP A 473 1.64 12.99 13.09
C ASP A 473 0.47 13.89 13.54
N TYR A 474 0.82 15.04 14.13
CA TYR A 474 -0.15 16.03 14.61
C TYR A 474 -1.01 16.67 13.50
N ASN A 475 -0.67 16.51 12.21
CA ASN A 475 -1.45 17.07 11.10
C ASN A 475 -2.61 16.14 10.70
N GLY A 476 -2.42 14.83 10.84
CA GLY A 476 -3.37 13.80 10.38
C GLY A 476 -4.19 13.12 11.48
N ASN A 477 -3.78 13.21 12.74
CA ASN A 477 -4.31 12.40 13.84
C ASN A 477 -5.84 12.44 14.00
N MET A 478 -6.46 13.64 13.97
CA MET A 478 -7.92 13.80 14.11
C MET A 478 -8.67 13.07 12.99
N TYR A 479 -8.21 13.23 11.74
CA TYR A 479 -8.86 12.63 10.59
C TYR A 479 -8.76 11.10 10.59
N VAL A 480 -7.60 10.56 10.96
CA VAL A 480 -7.41 9.11 11.08
C VAL A 480 -8.25 8.54 12.22
N ARG A 481 -8.33 9.23 13.36
CA ARG A 481 -9.19 8.80 14.47
C ARG A 481 -10.64 8.65 14.03
N MET A 482 -11.19 9.64 13.32
CA MET A 482 -12.57 9.60 12.82
C MET A 482 -12.76 8.49 11.78
N LEU A 483 -11.87 8.38 10.80
CA LEU A 483 -11.93 7.34 9.77
C LEU A 483 -11.88 5.93 10.38
N MET A 484 -11.02 5.72 11.37
CA MET A 484 -10.91 4.44 12.05
C MET A 484 -12.16 4.12 12.88
N ASN A 485 -12.80 5.12 13.51
CA ASN A 485 -14.09 4.92 14.19
C ASN A 485 -15.19 4.49 13.21
N GLU A 486 -15.23 5.07 12.02
CA GLU A 486 -16.20 4.70 10.98
C GLU A 486 -15.98 3.27 10.48
N ILE A 487 -14.73 2.88 10.21
CA ILE A 487 -14.40 1.58 9.61
C ILE A 487 -14.42 0.45 10.66
N PHE A 488 -13.83 0.66 11.83
CA PHE A 488 -13.70 -0.36 12.87
C PHE A 488 -14.81 -0.32 13.92
N GLY A 489 -15.58 0.76 14.01
CA GLY A 489 -16.52 1.01 15.11
C GLY A 489 -15.81 1.71 16.28
N GLU A 490 -16.44 2.75 16.83
CA GLU A 490 -15.91 3.51 17.96
C GLU A 490 -15.70 2.63 19.20
N GLU A 491 -16.56 1.63 19.38
CA GLU A 491 -16.50 0.64 20.47
C GLU A 491 -15.26 -0.27 20.41
N ASN A 492 -14.63 -0.39 19.23
CA ASN A 492 -13.44 -1.21 19.03
C ASN A 492 -12.13 -0.42 19.18
N PHE A 493 -12.22 0.88 19.45
CA PHE A 493 -11.07 1.65 19.90
C PHE A 493 -10.56 1.14 21.24
N ARG A 494 -9.24 0.92 21.34
CA ARG A 494 -8.63 0.42 22.57
C ARG A 494 -7.82 1.49 23.28
N ASN A 495 -6.94 2.17 22.56
CA ASN A 495 -6.07 3.16 23.18
C ASN A 495 -5.42 4.10 22.16
N GLU A 496 -4.97 5.25 22.65
CA GLU A 496 -4.08 6.17 21.97
C GLU A 496 -2.74 6.19 22.71
N MET A 497 -1.65 5.85 22.03
CA MET A 497 -0.31 5.90 22.60
C MET A 497 0.46 7.10 22.07
N ILE A 498 1.21 7.75 22.96
CA ILE A 498 2.02 8.92 22.63
C ILE A 498 3.46 8.50 22.40
N LEU A 499 3.96 8.79 21.20
CA LEU A 499 5.32 8.46 20.76
C LEU A 499 6.19 9.71 20.79
N LYS A 500 7.44 9.60 21.24
CA LYS A 500 8.38 10.73 21.21
C LYS A 500 8.99 10.86 19.82
N ARG A 501 8.87 12.02 19.19
CA ARG A 501 9.57 12.31 17.93
C ARG A 501 11.06 12.31 18.18
N SER A 502 11.77 11.47 17.45
CA SER A 502 13.24 11.41 17.48
C SER A 502 13.75 12.37 16.41
N GLY A 503 14.43 13.45 16.77
CA GLY A 503 14.87 14.46 15.80
C GLY A 503 15.79 15.53 16.38
N ILE A 504 16.57 16.15 15.48
CA ILE A 504 17.50 17.27 15.72
C ILE A 504 16.78 18.39 16.49
N PRO A 505 17.44 19.10 17.43
CA PRO A 505 16.86 20.24 18.13
C PRO A 505 16.21 21.20 17.13
N GLN A 506 14.89 21.32 17.20
CA GLN A 506 14.18 22.25 16.34
C GLN A 506 14.48 23.67 16.82
N SER A 507 14.77 24.57 15.88
CA SER A 507 14.87 25.99 16.16
C SER A 507 13.60 26.47 16.86
N PHE A 508 13.73 27.41 17.79
CA PHE A 508 12.59 27.99 18.47
C PHE A 508 11.61 28.58 17.46
N MET A 509 10.37 28.09 17.46
CA MET A 509 9.30 28.65 16.64
C MET A 509 8.61 29.79 17.41
N TYR A 510 8.64 31.00 16.87
CA TYR A 510 8.10 32.19 17.55
C TYR A 510 6.58 32.19 17.72
N LEU A 511 5.85 31.40 16.93
CA LEU A 511 4.37 31.39 16.90
C LEU A 511 3.76 30.14 17.55
N ARG A 512 4.56 29.12 17.91
CA ARG A 512 4.05 27.86 18.49
C ARG A 512 5.14 27.06 19.19
N PHE A 513 4.75 26.11 20.02
CA PHE A 513 5.68 25.11 20.54
C PHE A 513 6.12 24.12 19.45
N ASN A 514 7.35 23.64 19.54
CA ASN A 514 7.87 22.63 18.65
C ASN A 514 7.15 21.29 18.90
N PRO A 515 6.58 20.64 17.88
CA PRO A 515 5.92 19.35 18.04
C PRO A 515 6.95 18.29 18.44
N SER A 516 6.76 17.68 19.60
CA SER A 516 7.68 16.71 20.20
C SER A 516 7.14 15.28 20.18
N THR A 517 5.88 15.08 19.81
CA THR A 517 5.19 13.80 19.87
C THR A 517 4.43 13.47 18.59
N ASP A 518 4.26 12.18 18.35
CA ASP A 518 3.36 11.58 17.36
C ASP A 518 2.33 10.70 18.07
N THR A 519 1.24 10.38 17.38
CA THR A 519 0.16 9.53 17.90
C THR A 519 0.22 8.14 17.26
N LEU A 520 -0.06 7.10 18.05
CA LEU A 520 -0.28 5.73 17.59
C LEU A 520 -1.64 5.24 18.08
N PHE A 521 -2.59 5.01 17.17
CA PHE A 521 -3.91 4.50 17.52
C PHE A 521 -3.95 2.98 17.50
N LEU A 522 -4.60 2.37 18.49
CA LEU A 522 -4.89 0.94 18.55
C LEU A 522 -6.40 0.68 18.43
N TYR A 523 -6.77 -0.11 17.44
CA TYR A 523 -8.12 -0.65 17.28
C TYR A 523 -8.08 -2.18 17.24
N ALA A 524 -9.12 -2.80 17.79
CA ALA A 524 -9.39 -4.21 17.58
C ALA A 524 -10.29 -4.41 16.36
N LYS A 525 -10.30 -5.62 15.78
CA LYS A 525 -11.34 -6.00 14.81
C LYS A 525 -12.71 -6.12 15.48
N SER A 526 -12.77 -6.72 16.68
CA SER A 526 -13.99 -6.88 17.45
C SER A 526 -13.75 -6.88 18.97
N GLY A 527 -14.83 -7.06 19.74
CA GLY A 527 -14.80 -7.20 21.20
C GLY A 527 -13.97 -8.36 21.74
N SER A 528 -13.62 -9.36 20.91
CA SER A 528 -12.87 -10.56 21.32
C SER A 528 -11.36 -10.36 21.41
N SER A 529 -10.81 -9.26 20.89
CA SER A 529 -9.37 -8.98 20.93
C SER A 529 -8.88 -8.71 22.36
N HIS A 530 -7.68 -9.20 22.66
CA HIS A 530 -7.02 -9.00 23.95
C HIS A 530 -5.63 -8.40 23.77
N ILE A 531 -5.22 -7.58 24.73
CA ILE A 531 -3.86 -7.03 24.82
C ILE A 531 -3.06 -7.88 25.80
N ILE A 532 -1.86 -8.26 25.40
CA ILE A 532 -0.87 -8.93 26.25
C ILE A 532 -0.13 -7.83 27.03
N PRO A 533 -0.25 -7.77 28.38
CA PRO A 533 0.40 -6.73 29.17
C PRO A 533 1.92 -6.80 29.04
N ILE A 534 2.54 -5.70 28.61
CA ILE A 534 4.00 -5.55 28.58
C ILE A 534 4.46 -4.97 29.91
N THR A 535 5.51 -5.53 30.47
CA THR A 535 6.08 -5.06 31.74
C THR A 535 7.47 -4.48 31.54
N THR A 536 7.78 -3.39 32.23
CA THR A 536 9.13 -2.82 32.31
C THR A 536 9.65 -2.88 33.75
N PRO A 537 10.95 -3.12 33.97
CA PRO A 537 11.52 -3.04 35.31
C PRO A 537 11.24 -1.68 35.94
N ARG A 538 10.76 -1.67 37.17
CA ARG A 538 10.55 -0.45 37.94
C ARG A 538 11.91 0.07 38.39
N ASP A 539 12.09 1.39 38.37
CA ASP A 539 13.26 2.04 38.94
C ASP A 539 13.40 1.65 40.41
N ARG A 540 14.56 1.04 40.76
CA ARG A 540 14.83 0.58 42.12
C ARG A 540 14.78 1.70 43.15
N SER A 541 15.11 2.94 42.76
CA SER A 541 15.00 4.10 43.66
C SER A 541 13.55 4.42 44.05
N LYS A 542 12.58 3.98 43.24
CA LYS A 542 11.14 4.14 43.49
C LYS A 542 10.50 2.96 44.22
N LEU A 543 11.27 1.90 44.52
CA LEU A 543 10.81 0.77 45.32
C LEU A 543 10.89 1.08 46.82
N THR A 544 9.92 1.86 47.29
CA THR A 544 9.78 2.20 48.71
C THR A 544 8.47 1.68 49.28
N TRP A 545 8.42 1.57 50.61
CA TRP A 545 7.19 1.24 51.33
C TRP A 545 6.20 2.40 51.21
N ILE A 546 5.05 2.16 50.61
CA ILE A 546 4.01 3.18 50.40
C ILE A 546 2.90 2.95 51.43
N PRO A 547 2.40 4.00 52.11
CA PRO A 547 1.24 3.87 52.98
C PRO A 547 0.07 3.25 52.22
N MET A 548 -0.59 2.25 52.79
CA MET A 548 -1.66 1.50 52.13
C MET A 548 -2.96 2.30 51.99
N HIS A 549 -2.98 3.56 52.41
CA HIS A 549 -4.16 4.43 52.36
C HIS A 549 -4.14 5.37 51.15
N ILE A 550 -5.27 5.58 50.49
CA ILE A 550 -5.42 6.43 49.30
C ILE A 550 -6.43 7.56 49.53
N HIS A 551 -6.36 8.63 48.72
CA HIS A 551 -7.33 9.73 48.78
C HIS A 551 -8.74 9.24 48.42
N LYS A 552 -9.75 9.93 48.97
CA LYS A 552 -11.16 9.57 48.87
C LYS A 552 -11.74 9.89 47.48
N GLU A 553 -11.49 9.01 46.52
CA GLU A 553 -12.04 9.07 45.16
C GLU A 553 -12.82 7.79 44.86
N ASN A 554 -14.07 7.76 45.33
CA ASN A 554 -15.12 6.76 45.07
C ASN A 554 -14.85 5.25 45.31
N ARG A 555 -15.70 4.69 46.19
CA ARG A 555 -15.91 3.26 46.55
C ARG A 555 -14.69 2.46 47.04
N TYR A 556 -14.16 2.75 48.23
CA TYR A 556 -13.38 1.75 49.00
C TYR A 556 -13.56 1.90 50.52
N ARG A 557 -13.19 0.83 51.25
CA ARG A 557 -13.59 0.56 52.64
C ARG A 557 -12.82 1.42 53.66
N ASN A 558 -13.45 1.64 54.80
CA ASN A 558 -12.83 2.29 55.95
C ASN A 558 -11.93 1.34 56.74
N GLU A 559 -12.14 0.03 56.62
CA GLU A 559 -11.50 -0.98 57.46
C GLU A 559 -10.96 -2.16 56.65
N ILE A 560 -9.79 -2.67 57.06
CA ILE A 560 -9.16 -3.91 56.59
C ILE A 560 -8.63 -4.72 57.77
N ALA A 561 -8.42 -6.02 57.58
CA ALA A 561 -7.76 -6.89 58.55
C ALA A 561 -6.41 -7.35 58.01
N ILE A 562 -5.36 -7.32 58.84
CA ILE A 562 -4.04 -7.85 58.51
C ILE A 562 -3.61 -8.72 59.69
N ASN A 563 -3.34 -10.00 59.46
CA ASN A 563 -2.98 -10.98 60.51
C ASN A 563 -3.99 -11.02 61.69
N GLY A 564 -5.27 -10.79 61.42
CA GLY A 564 -6.33 -10.75 62.45
C GLY A 564 -6.47 -9.40 63.18
N GLU A 565 -5.54 -8.46 63.02
CA GLU A 565 -5.64 -7.10 63.55
C GLU A 565 -6.42 -6.19 62.58
N LYS A 566 -7.39 -5.42 63.10
CA LYS A 566 -8.20 -4.49 62.30
C LYS A 566 -7.52 -3.13 62.21
N PHE A 567 -7.50 -2.56 61.01
CA PHE A 567 -6.97 -1.22 60.73
C PHE A 567 -8.07 -0.35 60.15
N VAL A 568 -8.17 0.88 60.64
CA VAL A 568 -9.14 1.89 60.17
C VAL A 568 -8.42 3.01 59.42
N ALA A 569 -8.87 3.38 58.23
CA ALA A 569 -8.17 4.33 57.39
C ALA A 569 -8.08 5.74 58.02
N PRO A 570 -7.03 6.53 57.74
CA PRO A 570 -6.94 7.92 58.19
C PRO A 570 -8.11 8.78 57.70
N LYS A 571 -8.38 9.90 58.40
CA LYS A 571 -9.41 10.86 57.99
C LYS A 571 -9.22 11.28 56.52
N SER A 572 -10.31 11.25 55.76
CA SER A 572 -10.34 11.53 54.30
C SER A 572 -9.53 10.57 53.43
N ARG A 573 -9.21 9.37 53.93
CA ARG A 573 -8.55 8.30 53.20
C ARG A 573 -9.36 7.00 53.26
N HIS A 574 -9.01 6.05 52.40
CA HIS A 574 -9.54 4.69 52.40
C HIS A 574 -8.43 3.65 52.25
N PHE A 575 -8.71 2.42 52.64
CA PHE A 575 -7.86 1.26 52.37
C PHE A 575 -8.36 0.48 51.13
N PRO A 576 -7.49 -0.28 50.46
CA PRO A 576 -7.87 -1.16 49.36
C PRO A 576 -8.80 -2.30 49.79
N SER A 577 -9.27 -3.11 48.84
CA SER A 577 -10.08 -4.29 49.14
C SER A 577 -9.34 -5.31 50.01
N GLN A 578 -10.07 -6.03 50.86
CA GLN A 578 -9.49 -7.11 51.68
C GLN A 578 -8.79 -8.16 50.83
N GLU A 579 -9.34 -8.50 49.66
CA GLU A 579 -8.73 -9.44 48.71
C GLU A 579 -7.33 -9.00 48.24
N LEU A 580 -7.14 -7.70 47.96
CA LEU A 580 -5.81 -7.18 47.61
C LEU A 580 -4.86 -7.22 48.80
N VAL A 581 -5.35 -6.93 50.00
CA VAL A 581 -4.56 -7.04 51.25
C VAL A 581 -4.11 -8.48 51.47
N ASP A 582 -5.01 -9.45 51.37
CA ASP A 582 -4.71 -10.87 51.55
C ASP A 582 -3.68 -11.36 50.52
N LYS A 583 -3.81 -10.89 49.27
CA LYS A 583 -2.83 -11.17 48.21
C LYS A 583 -1.45 -10.59 48.55
N LEU A 584 -1.37 -9.33 48.94
CA LEU A 584 -0.10 -8.67 49.30
C LEU A 584 0.52 -9.32 50.54
N LEU A 585 -0.30 -9.78 51.48
CA LEU A 585 0.14 -10.52 52.66
C LEU A 585 0.77 -11.86 52.25
N LYS A 586 0.11 -12.62 51.38
CA LYS A 586 0.63 -13.89 50.82
C LYS A 586 1.94 -13.69 50.05
N GLU A 587 2.11 -12.54 49.41
CA GLU A 587 3.32 -12.16 48.69
C GLU A 587 4.43 -11.58 49.61
N ASN A 588 4.23 -11.52 50.94
CA ASN A 588 5.14 -10.89 51.91
C ASN A 588 5.47 -9.41 51.60
N ARG A 589 4.51 -8.68 51.04
CA ARG A 589 4.66 -7.29 50.60
C ARG A 589 3.93 -6.29 51.49
N ILE A 590 3.65 -6.65 52.74
CA ILE A 590 3.04 -5.77 53.75
C ILE A 590 3.99 -5.56 54.92
N LYS A 591 4.07 -4.32 55.40
CA LYS A 591 4.74 -3.96 56.64
C LYS A 591 3.82 -3.08 57.46
N ILE A 592 3.78 -3.28 58.77
CA ILE A 592 3.10 -2.37 59.69
C ILE A 592 4.17 -1.47 60.31
N ALA A 593 3.90 -0.16 60.35
CA ALA A 593 4.78 0.81 61.00
C ALA A 593 4.04 1.56 62.11
N GLU A 594 4.77 1.95 63.15
CA GLU A 594 4.25 2.76 64.25
C GLU A 594 4.19 4.23 63.80
N LYS A 595 2.96 4.75 63.70
CA LYS A 595 2.68 6.13 63.31
C LYS A 595 1.30 6.52 63.80
N GLU A 596 1.24 7.60 64.57
CA GLU A 596 -0.03 8.13 65.06
C GLU A 596 -0.82 8.85 63.96
N TYR A 597 -2.13 8.58 63.89
CA TYR A 597 -3.08 9.31 63.05
C TYR A 597 -4.49 9.25 63.62
N VAL A 598 -5.37 10.14 63.13
CA VAL A 598 -6.80 10.13 63.45
C VAL A 598 -7.54 9.43 62.32
N ASP A 599 -8.33 8.41 62.65
CA ASP A 599 -9.11 7.64 61.69
C ASP A 599 -10.38 8.38 61.23
N VAL A 600 -11.12 7.78 60.30
CA VAL A 600 -12.38 8.32 59.77
C VAL A 600 -13.49 8.49 60.82
N TYR A 601 -13.41 7.81 61.96
CA TYR A 601 -14.37 7.88 63.07
C TYR A 601 -13.92 8.83 64.18
N GLY A 602 -12.73 9.43 64.06
CA GLY A 602 -12.18 10.36 65.05
C GLY A 602 -11.36 9.70 66.15
N ASN A 603 -11.08 8.39 66.07
CA ASN A 603 -10.24 7.70 67.06
C ASN A 603 -8.75 7.83 66.70
N LYS A 604 -7.89 7.84 67.73
CA LYS A 604 -6.44 7.80 67.56
C LYS A 604 -5.99 6.37 67.28
N GLN A 605 -5.23 6.19 66.20
CA GLN A 605 -4.60 4.94 65.79
C GLN A 605 -3.07 5.10 65.91
N THR A 606 -2.35 4.05 66.30
CA THR A 606 -0.88 4.09 66.50
C THR A 606 -0.09 3.29 65.46
N LYS A 607 -0.78 2.47 64.65
CA LYS A 607 -0.17 1.62 63.63
C LYS A 607 -0.81 1.85 62.28
N ILE A 608 0.02 1.92 61.24
CA ILE A 608 -0.44 2.10 59.87
C ILE A 608 0.21 1.07 58.92
N PRO A 609 -0.58 0.42 58.06
CA PRO A 609 -0.05 -0.54 57.11
C PRO A 609 0.57 0.16 55.90
N TYR A 610 1.68 -0.41 55.45
CA TYR A 610 2.40 -0.07 54.23
C TYR A 610 2.43 -1.29 53.31
N TYR A 611 2.53 -1.06 52.02
CA TYR A 611 2.81 -2.10 51.04
C TYR A 611 4.04 -1.77 50.20
N LEU A 612 4.75 -2.79 49.75
CA LEU A 612 5.85 -2.66 48.80
C LEU A 612 5.31 -2.90 47.38
N PRO A 613 5.45 -1.97 46.43
CA PRO A 613 5.04 -2.19 45.04
C PRO A 613 5.79 -3.33 44.34
N LYS A 614 5.32 -3.73 43.14
CA LYS A 614 6.02 -4.74 42.34
C LYS A 614 7.30 -4.15 41.76
N GLU A 615 8.27 -5.01 41.47
CA GLU A 615 9.54 -4.65 40.82
C GLU A 615 9.40 -4.32 39.33
N PHE A 616 8.18 -4.28 38.81
CA PHE A 616 7.88 -3.93 37.44
C PHE A 616 6.64 -3.04 37.37
N ASP A 617 6.62 -2.23 36.32
CA ASP A 617 5.49 -1.44 35.88
C ASP A 617 4.85 -2.12 34.67
N ILE A 618 3.52 -2.04 34.58
CA ILE A 618 2.81 -2.38 33.33
C ILE A 618 2.88 -1.15 32.45
N VAL A 619 3.29 -1.33 31.20
CA VAL A 619 3.36 -0.25 30.21
C VAL A 619 1.95 0.29 29.95
N ASP A 620 1.79 1.61 30.06
CA ASP A 620 0.55 2.34 29.80
C ASP A 620 0.56 2.99 28.39
N SER A 621 -0.21 4.06 28.17
CA SER A 621 -0.25 4.79 26.89
C SER A 621 0.93 5.76 26.68
N ASP A 622 1.77 6.01 27.68
CA ASP A 622 2.96 6.85 27.52
C ASP A 622 4.13 6.01 27.00
N TRP A 623 4.35 6.09 25.69
CA TRP A 623 5.43 5.37 25.00
C TRP A 623 6.58 6.32 24.64
N THR A 624 6.66 7.49 25.28
CA THR A 624 7.76 8.44 25.07
C THR A 624 9.10 7.94 25.62
N ASN A 625 9.06 6.86 26.40
CA ASN A 625 10.23 6.16 26.94
C ASN A 625 10.99 5.31 25.92
N VAL A 626 10.43 5.02 24.75
CA VAL A 626 11.10 4.27 23.68
C VAL A 626 11.39 5.17 22.47
N PRO A 627 12.51 4.92 21.75
CA PRO A 627 12.79 5.66 20.52
C PRO A 627 11.77 5.28 19.44
N SER A 628 11.24 6.27 18.72
CA SER A 628 10.26 6.06 17.65
C SER A 628 10.92 5.78 16.30
N TYR A 629 12.07 6.40 16.04
CA TYR A 629 12.85 6.20 14.81
C TYR A 629 14.26 5.68 15.11
N SER A 630 14.87 5.08 14.10
CA SER A 630 16.28 4.71 14.08
C SER A 630 16.90 5.08 12.71
N GLN A 631 18.22 4.93 12.56
CA GLN A 631 18.94 5.25 11.31
C GLN A 631 19.92 4.12 10.93
N THR A 632 19.53 2.87 11.19
CA THR A 632 20.44 1.72 11.03
C THR A 632 20.59 1.29 9.57
N GLN A 633 19.55 1.49 8.76
CA GLN A 633 19.51 1.07 7.35
C GLN A 633 19.80 2.20 6.36
N GLY A 634 20.16 3.41 6.83
CA GLY A 634 20.31 4.59 5.97
C GLY A 634 18.99 5.11 5.38
N PHE A 635 17.85 4.66 5.93
CA PHE A 635 16.51 5.10 5.51
C PHE A 635 16.02 6.24 6.43
N PRO A 636 15.63 7.42 5.90
CA PRO A 636 15.38 8.61 6.72
C PRO A 636 14.30 8.47 7.80
N THR A 637 13.25 7.70 7.53
CA THR A 637 12.09 7.51 8.42
C THR A 637 11.96 6.07 8.88
N GLU A 638 13.08 5.42 9.20
CA GLU A 638 13.09 4.03 9.68
C GLU A 638 12.46 3.95 11.09
N ASN A 639 11.36 3.21 11.22
CA ASN A 639 10.76 2.89 12.52
C ASN A 639 11.74 2.12 13.40
N SER A 640 11.74 2.43 14.69
CA SER A 640 12.58 1.74 15.68
C SER A 640 12.11 0.30 15.91
N GLU A 641 13.06 -0.65 15.92
CA GLU A 641 12.74 -2.04 16.25
C GLU A 641 12.19 -2.22 17.67
N ILE A 642 12.59 -1.36 18.62
CA ILE A 642 12.13 -1.40 20.01
C ILE A 642 10.63 -1.04 20.09
N LEU A 643 10.21 -0.05 19.30
CA LEU A 643 8.81 0.35 19.21
C LEU A 643 7.97 -0.80 18.63
N LEU A 644 8.39 -1.37 17.50
CA LEU A 644 7.64 -2.44 16.86
C LEU A 644 7.65 -3.74 17.66
N LYS A 645 8.70 -3.99 18.47
CA LYS A 645 8.70 -5.10 19.43
C LYS A 645 7.54 -4.97 20.40
N ARG A 646 7.36 -3.78 20.98
CA ARG A 646 6.25 -3.51 21.91
C ARG A 646 4.89 -3.65 21.23
N VAL A 647 4.73 -3.14 20.01
CA VAL A 647 3.51 -3.31 19.19
C VAL A 647 3.17 -4.79 19.00
N ILE A 648 4.12 -5.56 18.47
CA ILE A 648 3.92 -6.96 18.09
C ILE A 648 3.69 -7.84 19.32
N GLU A 649 4.48 -7.69 20.38
CA GLU A 649 4.32 -8.48 21.61
C GLU A 649 3.01 -8.18 22.34
N SER A 650 2.49 -6.96 22.23
CA SER A 650 1.24 -6.58 22.92
C SER A 650 -0.03 -7.18 22.30
N THR A 651 0.04 -7.72 21.07
CA THR A 651 -1.17 -8.19 20.35
C THR A 651 -1.00 -9.50 19.60
N SER A 652 0.19 -10.14 19.67
CA SER A 652 0.46 -11.42 18.98
C SER A 652 1.34 -12.36 19.80
N ASN A 653 1.18 -13.66 19.56
CA ASN A 653 2.03 -14.72 20.08
C ASN A 653 3.02 -15.23 19.03
N LYS A 654 3.96 -16.10 19.41
CA LYS A 654 4.83 -16.77 18.45
C LYS A 654 3.98 -17.58 17.45
N GLY A 655 4.39 -17.58 16.18
CA GLY A 655 3.67 -18.24 15.09
C GLY A 655 2.47 -17.47 14.53
N ASP A 656 1.98 -16.42 15.21
CA ASP A 656 0.96 -15.54 14.63
C ASP A 656 1.49 -14.78 13.41
N LEU A 657 0.57 -14.36 12.53
CA LEU A 657 0.88 -13.60 11.33
C LEU A 657 0.77 -12.09 11.61
N VAL A 658 1.85 -11.37 11.35
CA VAL A 658 1.96 -9.90 11.44
C VAL A 658 2.02 -9.30 10.05
N MET A 659 1.36 -8.17 9.81
CA MET A 659 1.35 -7.54 8.50
C MET A 659 1.67 -6.04 8.56
N ASP A 660 2.35 -5.57 7.52
CA ASP A 660 2.56 -4.14 7.25
C ASP A 660 2.51 -3.88 5.74
N TYR A 661 1.53 -3.08 5.32
CA TYR A 661 1.33 -2.70 3.93
C TYR A 661 1.75 -1.24 3.62
N PHE A 662 2.42 -0.59 4.57
CA PHE A 662 3.19 0.65 4.41
C PHE A 662 4.63 0.40 4.91
N LEU A 663 5.25 -0.65 4.36
CA LEU A 663 6.39 -1.32 4.98
C LEU A 663 7.65 -0.44 5.11
N GLY A 664 7.87 0.50 4.17
CA GLY A 664 9.01 1.41 4.21
C GLY A 664 10.32 0.64 4.32
N SER A 665 11.11 0.90 5.36
CA SER A 665 12.41 0.22 5.57
C SER A 665 12.37 -1.26 5.99
N GLY A 666 11.20 -1.90 6.09
CA GLY A 666 11.10 -3.31 6.46
C GLY A 666 11.22 -3.62 7.96
N THR A 667 11.07 -2.62 8.84
CA THR A 667 11.24 -2.83 10.28
C THR A 667 10.23 -3.83 10.84
N THR A 668 8.95 -3.77 10.42
CA THR A 668 7.90 -4.65 10.94
C THR A 668 8.17 -6.11 10.64
N THR A 669 8.53 -6.44 9.40
CA THR A 669 8.85 -7.82 9.01
C THR A 669 10.12 -8.32 9.69
N ALA A 670 11.15 -7.48 9.81
CA ALA A 670 12.37 -7.81 10.53
C ALA A 670 12.10 -8.13 12.01
N VAL A 671 11.32 -7.30 12.70
CA VAL A 671 10.99 -7.50 14.12
C VAL A 671 10.07 -8.71 14.31
N ALA A 672 9.03 -8.86 13.49
CA ALA A 672 8.15 -10.03 13.53
C ALA A 672 8.95 -11.33 13.40
N HIS A 673 9.88 -11.38 12.43
CA HIS A 673 10.75 -12.54 12.24
C HIS A 673 11.67 -12.79 13.44
N LYS A 674 12.37 -11.77 13.96
CA LYS A 674 13.22 -11.87 15.17
C LYS A 674 12.42 -12.35 16.40
N LEU A 675 11.13 -12.06 16.46
CA LEU A 675 10.22 -12.49 17.52
C LEU A 675 9.60 -13.88 17.27
N GLY A 676 9.88 -14.55 16.15
CA GLY A 676 9.32 -15.85 15.80
C GLY A 676 7.84 -15.80 15.39
N ARG A 677 7.42 -14.71 14.75
CA ARG A 677 6.10 -14.56 14.10
C ARG A 677 6.25 -14.76 12.60
N LYS A 678 5.18 -15.20 11.95
CA LYS A 678 5.08 -15.11 10.50
C LYS A 678 4.81 -13.66 10.09
N TRP A 679 5.20 -13.27 8.88
CA TRP A 679 5.02 -11.89 8.44
C TRP A 679 4.60 -11.73 6.99
N LEU A 680 3.90 -10.64 6.71
CA LEU A 680 3.47 -10.23 5.38
C LEU A 680 3.82 -8.74 5.19
N GLY A 681 4.66 -8.44 4.22
CA GLY A 681 5.12 -7.08 3.92
C GLY A 681 4.75 -6.65 2.51
N VAL A 682 4.22 -5.44 2.35
CA VAL A 682 3.98 -4.85 1.01
C VAL A 682 4.73 -3.54 0.86
N GLU A 683 5.49 -3.42 -0.23
CA GLU A 683 6.17 -2.18 -0.61
C GLU A 683 6.25 -2.02 -2.13
N MET A 684 5.94 -0.84 -2.65
CA MET A 684 5.98 -0.56 -4.09
C MET A 684 7.32 0.04 -4.55
N GLY A 685 7.93 0.89 -3.71
CA GLY A 685 9.06 1.71 -4.10
C GLY A 685 10.36 0.93 -4.35
N GLU A 686 11.36 1.61 -4.91
CA GLU A 686 12.69 1.03 -5.19
C GLU A 686 13.36 0.47 -3.93
N HIS A 687 13.04 1.04 -2.77
CA HIS A 687 13.52 0.58 -1.48
C HIS A 687 13.07 -0.84 -1.12
N PHE A 688 12.09 -1.42 -1.82
CA PHE A 688 11.85 -2.86 -1.78
C PHE A 688 13.14 -3.65 -2.07
N SER A 689 13.81 -3.34 -3.19
CA SER A 689 15.00 -4.06 -3.65
C SER A 689 16.29 -3.53 -3.01
N THR A 690 16.35 -2.26 -2.66
CA THR A 690 17.59 -1.64 -2.13
C THR A 690 17.69 -1.65 -0.61
N VAL A 691 16.57 -1.77 0.11
CA VAL A 691 16.53 -1.73 1.59
C VAL A 691 15.86 -2.96 2.17
N VAL A 692 14.60 -3.22 1.83
CA VAL A 692 13.78 -4.24 2.52
C VAL A 692 14.29 -5.65 2.28
N LEU A 693 14.46 -6.06 1.02
CA LEU A 693 14.93 -7.40 0.67
C LEU A 693 16.36 -7.65 1.21
N PRO A 694 17.33 -6.73 1.02
CA PRO A 694 18.63 -6.79 1.69
C PRO A 694 18.55 -6.94 3.22
N ARG A 695 17.72 -6.14 3.88
CA ARG A 695 17.52 -6.20 5.34
C ARG A 695 17.04 -7.58 5.76
N MET A 696 16.03 -8.14 5.10
CA MET A 696 15.49 -9.46 5.46
C MET A 696 16.52 -10.57 5.25
N LYS A 697 17.35 -10.51 4.21
CA LYS A 697 18.48 -11.45 4.04
C LYS A 697 19.48 -11.36 5.20
N LYS A 698 19.86 -10.16 5.62
CA LYS A 698 20.75 -9.96 6.79
C LYS A 698 20.13 -10.48 8.09
N VAL A 699 18.83 -10.29 8.28
CA VAL A 699 18.09 -10.83 9.43
C VAL A 699 18.15 -12.36 9.45
N LEU A 700 17.91 -13.03 8.31
CA LEU A 700 18.07 -14.48 8.17
C LEU A 700 19.51 -14.93 8.45
N ALA A 701 20.50 -14.16 8.00
CA ALA A 701 21.91 -14.41 8.28
C ALA A 701 22.33 -14.17 9.75
N GLY A 702 21.41 -13.75 10.62
CA GLY A 702 21.66 -13.58 12.05
C GLY A 702 22.28 -12.23 12.44
N GLU A 703 22.05 -11.17 11.65
CA GLU A 703 22.51 -9.81 11.95
C GLU A 703 22.15 -9.38 13.40
N LYS A 704 23.16 -8.86 14.11
CA LYS A 704 23.03 -8.42 15.51
C LYS A 704 22.63 -6.95 15.62
N SER A 705 21.55 -6.56 14.94
CA SER A 705 20.97 -5.21 14.93
C SER A 705 19.71 -5.10 15.80
N GLY A 706 19.41 -3.87 16.28
CA GLY A 706 18.19 -3.55 17.02
C GLY A 706 17.91 -4.51 18.19
N ILE A 707 16.80 -5.24 18.13
CA ILE A 707 16.36 -6.14 19.23
C ILE A 707 17.08 -7.50 19.25
N SER A 708 17.91 -7.82 18.25
CA SER A 708 18.50 -9.16 18.06
C SER A 708 19.22 -9.69 19.30
N LYS A 709 19.92 -8.82 20.04
CA LYS A 709 20.63 -9.21 21.27
C LYS A 709 19.68 -9.56 22.41
N GLU A 710 18.61 -8.78 22.58
CA GLU A 710 17.60 -8.97 23.62
C GLU A 710 16.86 -10.29 23.43
N VAL A 711 16.47 -10.59 22.19
CA VAL A 711 15.72 -11.82 21.86
C VAL A 711 16.61 -13.03 21.54
N LYS A 712 17.93 -12.87 21.65
CA LYS A 712 18.95 -13.90 21.34
C LYS A 712 18.81 -14.50 19.94
N GLN A 713 18.46 -13.68 18.95
CA GLN A 713 18.26 -14.15 17.57
C GLN A 713 19.56 -14.68 16.97
N GLN A 714 19.53 -15.88 16.37
CA GLN A 714 20.71 -16.52 15.77
C GLN A 714 20.71 -16.53 14.23
N GLY A 715 19.61 -16.15 13.60
CA GLY A 715 19.39 -16.31 12.16
C GLY A 715 18.45 -17.47 11.87
N GLY A 716 18.42 -17.91 10.62
CA GLY A 716 17.56 -18.98 10.11
C GLY A 716 16.23 -18.44 9.59
N GLY A 717 15.74 -19.02 8.50
CA GLY A 717 14.41 -18.66 8.00
C GLY A 717 14.16 -19.05 6.55
N PHE A 718 12.91 -18.89 6.14
CA PHE A 718 12.44 -19.20 4.80
C PHE A 718 11.30 -18.25 4.41
N PHE A 719 11.48 -17.41 3.39
CA PHE A 719 10.42 -16.52 2.93
C PHE A 719 10.34 -16.46 1.40
N LYS A 720 9.19 -16.04 0.89
CA LYS A 720 8.93 -15.82 -0.53
C LYS A 720 8.85 -14.33 -0.83
N TYR A 721 9.35 -13.89 -1.97
CA TYR A 721 9.09 -12.56 -2.49
C TYR A 721 8.67 -12.58 -3.95
N TYR A 722 7.79 -11.66 -4.34
CA TYR A 722 7.28 -11.55 -5.70
C TYR A 722 6.77 -10.15 -6.01
N GLU A 723 6.61 -9.86 -7.30
CA GLU A 723 5.96 -8.64 -7.77
C GLU A 723 4.51 -8.95 -8.20
N LEU A 724 3.60 -7.98 -8.09
CA LEU A 724 2.29 -8.09 -8.73
C LEU A 724 2.28 -7.32 -10.06
N GLU A 725 1.49 -7.78 -11.02
CA GLU A 725 1.10 -6.99 -12.19
C GLU A 725 0.54 -5.64 -11.73
N GLN A 726 1.09 -4.54 -12.25
CA GLN A 726 0.62 -3.20 -11.90
C GLN A 726 -0.51 -2.75 -12.82
N TYR A 727 -1.28 -1.76 -12.37
CA TYR A 727 -2.35 -1.14 -13.18
C TYR A 727 -1.92 -0.77 -14.60
N GLU A 728 -0.75 -0.13 -14.74
CA GLU A 728 -0.18 0.28 -16.03
C GLU A 728 0.18 -0.91 -16.94
N ASP A 729 0.54 -2.05 -16.36
CA ASP A 729 0.87 -3.25 -17.12
C ASP A 729 -0.37 -3.83 -17.78
N THR A 730 -1.50 -3.83 -17.05
CA THR A 730 -2.79 -4.23 -17.61
C THR A 730 -3.18 -3.29 -18.74
N LEU A 731 -3.19 -1.96 -18.51
CA LEU A 731 -3.61 -0.96 -19.49
C LEU A 731 -2.81 -1.01 -20.80
N ARG A 732 -1.49 -1.29 -20.74
CA ARG A 732 -0.64 -1.37 -21.94
C ARG A 732 -1.03 -2.48 -22.91
N LYS A 733 -1.70 -3.51 -22.42
CA LYS A 733 -2.00 -4.74 -23.17
C LYS A 733 -3.44 -4.84 -23.62
N VAL A 734 -4.32 -3.99 -23.09
CA VAL A 734 -5.71 -3.90 -23.56
C VAL A 734 -5.73 -3.60 -25.05
N LYS A 735 -6.47 -4.42 -25.81
CA LYS A 735 -6.69 -4.26 -27.25
C LYS A 735 -8.17 -4.39 -27.56
N TYR A 736 -8.86 -3.27 -27.73
CA TYR A 736 -10.24 -3.28 -28.23
C TYR A 736 -10.24 -3.32 -29.76
N GLU A 737 -10.98 -4.27 -30.35
CA GLU A 737 -11.17 -4.33 -31.80
C GLU A 737 -11.91 -3.11 -32.37
N ASP A 738 -11.66 -2.87 -33.64
CA ASP A 738 -12.39 -1.98 -34.54
C ASP A 738 -13.74 -2.60 -34.94
N SER A 739 -14.62 -2.88 -33.99
CA SER A 739 -15.96 -3.38 -34.31
C SER A 739 -16.96 -2.27 -34.57
N ASP A 740 -18.16 -2.65 -35.06
CA ASP A 740 -19.29 -1.73 -35.11
C ASP A 740 -19.61 -1.24 -33.69
N LEU A 741 -19.73 0.07 -33.53
CA LEU A 741 -19.78 0.74 -32.23
C LEU A 741 -21.02 0.39 -31.39
N PHE A 742 -22.04 -0.25 -31.98
CA PHE A 742 -23.32 -0.62 -31.35
C PHE A 742 -23.95 -1.82 -32.08
N GLU A 743 -23.56 -3.03 -31.73
CA GLU A 743 -23.96 -4.24 -32.47
C GLU A 743 -25.33 -4.78 -32.07
N ASN A 744 -25.85 -4.39 -30.90
CA ASN A 744 -27.17 -4.84 -30.46
C ASN A 744 -28.25 -3.86 -30.93
N PRO A 745 -29.07 -4.18 -31.95
CA PRO A 745 -30.12 -3.27 -32.41
C PRO A 745 -31.28 -3.11 -31.40
N TYR A 746 -31.30 -3.91 -30.32
CA TYR A 746 -32.34 -3.89 -29.29
C TYR A 746 -31.96 -3.10 -28.03
N GLU A 747 -30.72 -2.63 -27.93
CA GLU A 747 -30.26 -1.81 -26.81
C GLU A 747 -30.00 -0.37 -27.26
N ASP A 748 -30.27 0.60 -26.39
CA ASP A 748 -29.96 2.00 -26.65
C ASP A 748 -28.43 2.18 -26.74
N PRO A 749 -27.88 2.75 -27.83
CA PRO A 749 -26.44 3.01 -27.99
C PRO A 749 -25.77 3.67 -26.78
N TYR A 750 -26.47 4.55 -26.04
CA TYR A 750 -25.91 5.20 -24.85
C TYR A 750 -25.76 4.28 -23.64
N HIS A 751 -26.42 3.12 -23.65
CA HIS A 751 -26.44 2.13 -22.57
C HIS A 751 -25.69 0.83 -22.91
N GLN A 752 -25.30 0.64 -24.17
CA GLN A 752 -24.52 -0.52 -24.58
C GLN A 752 -23.09 -0.40 -24.06
N TYR A 753 -22.61 -1.40 -23.31
CA TYR A 753 -21.23 -1.44 -22.83
C TYR A 753 -20.28 -1.72 -24.00
N VAL A 754 -19.44 -0.74 -24.31
CA VAL A 754 -18.61 -0.75 -25.52
C VAL A 754 -17.24 -1.43 -25.38
N PHE A 755 -16.83 -1.83 -24.18
CA PHE A 755 -15.50 -2.43 -23.93
C PHE A 755 -15.48 -3.98 -23.98
N MET A 756 -16.55 -4.64 -24.44
CA MET A 756 -16.67 -6.12 -24.40
C MET A 756 -15.70 -6.92 -25.30
N ARG A 757 -14.80 -6.26 -26.03
CA ARG A 757 -13.98 -6.87 -27.10
C ARG A 757 -12.48 -6.70 -26.87
N ASP A 758 -11.98 -6.94 -25.66
CA ASP A 758 -10.54 -7.12 -25.43
C ASP A 758 -10.07 -8.46 -26.01
N LEU A 759 -9.23 -8.39 -27.05
CA LEU A 759 -8.61 -9.54 -27.69
C LEU A 759 -7.60 -10.26 -26.79
N LYS A 760 -7.23 -9.70 -25.65
CA LYS A 760 -6.20 -10.24 -24.76
C LYS A 760 -6.46 -11.71 -24.39
N MET A 761 -7.70 -12.09 -24.11
CA MET A 761 -8.02 -13.49 -23.81
C MET A 761 -7.85 -14.40 -25.04
N LEU A 762 -8.26 -13.92 -26.23
CA LEU A 762 -8.07 -14.64 -27.50
C LEU A 762 -6.57 -14.82 -27.83
N GLU A 763 -5.72 -13.83 -27.53
CA GLU A 763 -4.27 -13.95 -27.75
C GLU A 763 -3.64 -15.08 -26.93
N ALA A 764 -4.17 -15.36 -25.74
CA ALA A 764 -3.68 -16.45 -24.90
C ALA A 764 -4.41 -17.78 -25.10
N MET A 765 -5.45 -17.85 -25.93
CA MET A 765 -6.19 -19.07 -26.21
C MET A 765 -5.79 -19.69 -27.56
N GLU A 766 -5.36 -20.94 -27.54
CA GLU A 766 -5.25 -21.78 -28.73
C GLU A 766 -6.44 -22.74 -28.72
N ILE A 767 -7.38 -22.52 -29.65
CA ILE A 767 -8.59 -23.35 -29.77
C ILE A 767 -8.30 -24.48 -30.75
N ASP A 768 -8.35 -25.71 -30.24
CA ASP A 768 -8.35 -26.91 -31.07
C ASP A 768 -9.81 -27.34 -31.29
N TYR A 769 -10.32 -27.01 -32.49
CA TYR A 769 -11.68 -27.31 -32.91
C TYR A 769 -11.92 -28.82 -33.14
N GLU A 770 -10.88 -29.62 -33.39
CA GLU A 770 -11.03 -31.06 -33.62
C GLU A 770 -11.18 -31.83 -32.31
N SER A 771 -10.45 -31.41 -31.27
CA SER A 771 -10.53 -32.04 -29.93
C SER A 771 -11.48 -31.33 -28.96
N ASN A 772 -12.10 -30.22 -29.38
CA ASN A 772 -12.92 -29.34 -28.56
C ASN A 772 -12.21 -28.91 -27.26
N LYS A 773 -10.91 -28.64 -27.36
CA LYS A 773 -10.05 -28.21 -26.25
C LYS A 773 -9.58 -26.78 -26.45
N VAL A 774 -9.52 -26.06 -25.34
CA VAL A 774 -8.90 -24.73 -25.28
C VAL A 774 -7.61 -24.87 -24.51
N LYS A 775 -6.50 -24.53 -25.15
CA LYS A 775 -5.20 -24.45 -24.50
C LYS A 775 -4.90 -23.00 -24.18
N VAL A 776 -4.46 -22.75 -22.95
CA VAL A 776 -4.04 -21.43 -22.49
C VAL A 776 -2.52 -21.32 -22.57
N ASP A 777 -2.01 -20.27 -23.21
CA ASP A 777 -0.60 -19.88 -23.17
C ASP A 777 -0.43 -18.46 -22.62
N LEU A 778 -0.13 -18.38 -21.32
CA LEU A 778 0.07 -17.11 -20.62
C LEU A 778 1.42 -16.46 -20.92
N SER A 779 2.37 -17.16 -21.57
CA SER A 779 3.70 -16.60 -21.88
C SER A 779 3.62 -15.42 -22.85
N LYS A 780 2.52 -15.31 -23.60
CA LYS A 780 2.24 -14.24 -24.57
C LYS A 780 1.94 -12.88 -23.91
N PHE A 781 1.63 -12.83 -22.61
CA PHE A 781 1.17 -11.60 -21.96
C PHE A 781 2.27 -10.60 -21.57
N TYR A 782 3.40 -11.05 -21.02
CA TYR A 782 4.50 -10.17 -20.56
C TYR A 782 5.87 -10.50 -21.18
N PRO A 783 6.05 -10.39 -22.51
CA PRO A 783 7.33 -10.69 -23.16
C PRO A 783 8.24 -9.45 -23.33
N ASP A 784 8.27 -8.49 -22.39
CA ASP A 784 9.04 -7.24 -22.58
C ASP A 784 10.54 -7.43 -22.27
N PRO A 785 11.44 -7.41 -23.28
CA PRO A 785 12.88 -7.58 -23.08
C PRO A 785 13.56 -6.33 -22.50
N SER A 786 12.90 -5.16 -22.55
CA SER A 786 13.43 -3.89 -22.01
C SER A 786 13.30 -3.79 -20.49
N LEU A 787 12.49 -4.66 -19.89
CA LEU A 787 12.34 -4.84 -18.45
C LEU A 787 12.83 -6.26 -18.08
N PRO A 788 14.15 -6.49 -17.97
CA PRO A 788 14.74 -7.81 -17.71
C PRO A 788 14.29 -8.44 -16.39
N LEU A 789 13.55 -7.70 -15.57
CA LEU A 789 12.97 -8.13 -14.30
C LEU A 789 11.51 -8.61 -14.41
N ARG A 790 10.82 -8.66 -15.56
CA ARG A 790 9.37 -9.01 -15.62
C ARG A 790 9.03 -10.08 -16.65
N THR A 791 9.60 -11.28 -16.50
CA THR A 791 9.61 -12.27 -17.59
C THR A 791 8.97 -13.62 -17.27
N SER A 792 8.36 -13.83 -16.09
CA SER A 792 7.57 -15.05 -15.85
C SER A 792 6.42 -14.86 -14.87
N ILE A 793 5.24 -15.39 -15.23
CA ILE A 793 4.06 -15.47 -14.37
C ILE A 793 4.20 -16.70 -13.47
N ASP A 794 4.13 -16.51 -12.15
CA ASP A 794 4.01 -17.60 -11.19
C ASP A 794 2.54 -18.03 -11.12
N ILE A 795 2.18 -19.01 -11.95
CA ILE A 795 0.82 -19.58 -12.02
C ILE A 795 0.40 -20.16 -10.64
N PRO A 796 1.21 -21.00 -9.96
CA PRO A 796 0.87 -21.50 -8.63
C PRO A 796 0.47 -20.41 -7.62
N GLU A 797 1.29 -19.35 -7.45
CA GLU A 797 0.98 -18.27 -6.50
C GLU A 797 -0.19 -17.41 -6.96
N THR A 798 -0.31 -17.19 -8.27
CA THR A 798 -1.46 -16.48 -8.85
C THR A 798 -2.77 -17.20 -8.51
N LEU A 799 -2.83 -18.51 -8.74
CA LEU A 799 -3.99 -19.33 -8.40
C LEU A 799 -4.22 -19.42 -6.89
N SER A 800 -3.16 -19.49 -6.09
CA SER A 800 -3.24 -19.47 -4.63
C SER A 800 -3.92 -18.19 -4.10
N ASN A 801 -3.52 -17.03 -4.61
CA ASN A 801 -4.12 -15.75 -4.28
C ASN A 801 -5.57 -15.64 -4.78
N LEU A 802 -5.83 -16.06 -6.02
CA LEU A 802 -7.17 -15.99 -6.63
C LEU A 802 -8.19 -16.90 -5.94
N LEU A 803 -7.81 -18.15 -5.67
CA LEU A 803 -8.70 -19.16 -5.07
C LEU A 803 -8.75 -19.09 -3.55
N GLY A 804 -7.84 -18.32 -2.94
CA GLY A 804 -7.75 -18.17 -1.49
C GLY A 804 -7.25 -19.42 -0.76
N ARG A 805 -6.34 -20.17 -1.39
CA ARG A 805 -5.87 -21.48 -0.89
C ARG A 805 -4.37 -21.50 -0.72
N ARG A 806 -3.89 -22.08 0.38
CA ARG A 806 -2.45 -22.25 0.60
C ARG A 806 -1.86 -23.33 -0.29
N ILE A 807 -0.66 -23.07 -0.78
CA ILE A 807 0.11 -24.02 -1.59
C ILE A 807 0.74 -25.04 -0.67
N LYS A 808 0.40 -26.31 -0.92
CA LYS A 808 1.01 -27.45 -0.25
C LYS A 808 2.27 -27.90 -0.98
N ARG A 809 2.18 -28.11 -2.31
CA ARG A 809 3.31 -28.57 -3.13
C ARG A 809 3.24 -28.00 -4.55
N ILE A 810 4.41 -27.75 -5.13
CA ILE A 810 4.55 -27.35 -6.54
C ILE A 810 5.43 -28.40 -7.25
N THR A 811 5.01 -28.80 -8.44
CA THR A 811 5.79 -29.66 -9.35
C THR A 811 5.95 -28.96 -10.70
N ALA A 812 6.62 -29.60 -11.66
CA ALA A 812 6.78 -29.03 -13.00
C ALA A 812 5.46 -28.91 -13.79
N ASP A 813 4.45 -29.72 -13.42
CA ASP A 813 3.20 -29.86 -14.20
C ASP A 813 1.95 -29.50 -13.39
N GLU A 814 2.01 -29.57 -12.06
CA GLU A 814 0.86 -29.35 -11.18
C GLU A 814 1.20 -28.56 -9.91
N VAL A 815 0.19 -27.85 -9.38
CA VAL A 815 0.17 -27.30 -8.02
C VAL A 815 -0.88 -28.05 -7.18
N GLU A 816 -0.49 -28.44 -5.97
CA GLU A 816 -1.37 -29.06 -4.96
C GLU A 816 -1.64 -28.05 -3.83
N PHE A 817 -2.90 -27.87 -3.46
CA PHE A 817 -3.34 -26.98 -2.38
C PHE A 817 -3.59 -27.73 -1.07
N GLU A 818 -3.70 -27.00 0.04
CA GLU A 818 -3.91 -27.57 1.39
C GLU A 818 -5.19 -28.43 1.51
N ASN A 819 -6.20 -28.17 0.68
CA ASN A 819 -7.45 -28.94 0.62
C ASN A 819 -7.35 -30.23 -0.21
N GLY A 820 -6.17 -30.54 -0.77
CA GLY A 820 -5.92 -31.71 -1.62
C GLY A 820 -6.27 -31.50 -3.09
N GLU A 821 -6.77 -30.33 -3.49
CA GLU A 821 -7.04 -30.04 -4.90
C GLU A 821 -5.72 -29.88 -5.68
N LYS A 822 -5.69 -30.44 -6.89
CA LYS A 822 -4.55 -30.36 -7.80
C LYS A 822 -4.97 -29.70 -9.10
N ILE A 823 -4.19 -28.71 -9.54
CA ILE A 823 -4.42 -28.02 -10.81
C ILE A 823 -3.20 -28.23 -11.69
N ASN A 824 -3.43 -28.71 -12.91
CA ASN A 824 -2.41 -28.81 -13.95
C ASN A 824 -2.09 -27.42 -14.49
N ILE A 825 -0.84 -26.98 -14.35
CA ILE A 825 -0.39 -25.64 -14.76
C ILE A 825 0.02 -25.56 -16.23
N LYS A 826 0.15 -26.71 -16.93
CA LYS A 826 0.40 -26.78 -18.37
C LYS A 826 -0.88 -26.86 -19.20
N ASP A 827 -1.97 -27.33 -18.60
CA ASP A 827 -3.30 -27.45 -19.22
C ASP A 827 -4.34 -26.74 -18.33
N LEU A 828 -4.24 -25.41 -18.30
CA LEU A 828 -5.09 -24.55 -17.48
C LEU A 828 -6.48 -24.41 -18.09
N ASP A 829 -7.52 -24.58 -17.27
CA ASP A 829 -8.87 -24.16 -17.64
C ASP A 829 -8.92 -22.63 -17.77
N TYR A 830 -9.29 -22.16 -18.97
CA TYR A 830 -9.45 -20.75 -19.27
C TYR A 830 -10.44 -20.03 -18.31
N LYS A 831 -11.38 -20.76 -17.69
CA LYS A 831 -12.30 -20.22 -16.68
C LYS A 831 -11.60 -19.79 -15.39
N LEU A 832 -10.48 -20.42 -15.03
CA LEU A 832 -9.70 -20.09 -13.83
C LEU A 832 -8.95 -18.77 -14.00
N ILE A 833 -8.42 -18.51 -15.19
CA ILE A 833 -7.69 -17.26 -15.49
C ILE A 833 -8.61 -16.12 -15.92
N LYS A 834 -9.87 -16.44 -16.25
CA LYS A 834 -10.91 -15.51 -16.68
C LYS A 834 -10.98 -14.22 -15.82
N PRO A 835 -10.88 -14.27 -14.48
CA PRO A 835 -10.94 -13.05 -13.65
C PRO A 835 -9.64 -12.21 -13.67
N LEU A 836 -8.52 -12.80 -14.08
CA LEU A 836 -7.20 -12.15 -14.14
C LEU A 836 -6.98 -11.41 -15.47
N ILE A 837 -7.66 -11.86 -16.52
CA ILE A 837 -7.60 -11.30 -17.87
C ILE A 837 -8.95 -10.63 -18.09
N TRP A 838 -9.00 -9.34 -17.78
CA TRP A 838 -10.19 -8.52 -17.98
C TRP A 838 -10.60 -8.44 -19.48
N TRP A 839 -11.88 -8.18 -19.76
CA TRP A 839 -12.61 -8.39 -21.05
C TRP A 839 -12.67 -7.15 -21.91
#